data_AF-A0A284S1W7-F1
#
_entry.id   AF-A0A284S1W7-F1
#
_cell.length_a   1.000
_cell.length_b   1.000
_cell.length_c   1.000
_cell.angle_alpha   90.00
_cell.angle_beta   90.00
_cell.angle_gamma   90.00
#
_symmetry.space_group_name_H-M   'P 1'
#
loop_
_entity.id
_entity.type
_entity.pdbx_description
1 polymer ?
#
loop_
_entity_poly.entity_id
_entity_poly.type
_entity_poly.pdbx_seq_one_letter_code
_entity_poly.pdbx_strand_id
1 'polypeptide(L)'
;MTGNKAYRTSVVRGAAIAVRNCFQSSNISWAIYGDLAWHLLCDSPTSGSWQLDVHITGDSATLAYATHRLADMDRRFSLTTQVIDNIATVHYYHNVLNDRSSFKKHECKIVLVSGPAYEFFTVQDLPLLPIQVILYRSMETHSEMSVSRLKNAMAEVVAISEAYLRLPHLPSSVWSLTPAERPVFLDKLAKITTVFPEATSLFACLHPSLPPPPIGPPVPLATGTQSTSVAKTSSPPTATTERRQLSHSESILAVAHTLSLCVRQLGHECFVGGTGYAPWYIMGSPIIPTNHRVDFLVILRDGKSLGWLQHTLCRNGVLKATKGALQYSPLFNNGESKVWNFTFETIPLSMGLHPEESTGTYFDGISVINQNYLFFIMLSSVSSQGLPMKPKAYKYVSSALELLRRRKANIRAAFGDVSKLAELDKLVRAYAAAHPELRENFAAIGLDLSLAPTLPEIDCIASLKFPPIGAKGAVVFQAAADADVDILVSSSAEAEVIKDTLVNQDPLHFYLKRARTPGATYQVLWYRQRLDIGDKDITRQSKVDIVIAGTMMLPSLSSRSTVVKEALPLVPLEVLLLHKLQGWHDHSIAPELHKRRKQTADIADIRCTLKIVLRSLTGAERSWARVALSFFQEEFQHLTEDRVKLFCTAFADCRDDWYQLGFEVA
;
A
#
# COMPACT_ATOMS: atom_id res chain seq x y z
N MET A 1 44.37 25.40 -18.42
CA MET A 1 43.93 24.11 -17.84
C MET A 1 42.42 23.97 -17.65
N THR A 2 41.67 25.06 -17.47
CA THR A 2 40.19 25.07 -17.30
C THR A 2 39.40 24.55 -18.51
N GLY A 3 39.84 24.84 -19.74
CA GLY A 3 39.15 24.40 -20.96
C GLY A 3 39.05 22.89 -21.16
N ASN A 4 40.04 22.11 -20.72
CA ASN A 4 40.01 20.64 -20.81
C ASN A 4 39.02 20.03 -19.79
N LYS A 5 38.83 20.68 -18.63
CA LYS A 5 37.89 20.24 -17.61
C LYS A 5 36.43 20.47 -18.02
N ALA A 6 36.09 21.68 -18.49
CA ALA A 6 34.75 21.97 -19.00
C ALA A 6 34.37 21.06 -20.18
N TYR A 7 35.33 20.79 -21.05
CA TYR A 7 35.18 19.87 -22.17
C TYR A 7 34.90 18.42 -21.71
N ARG A 8 35.63 17.92 -20.69
CA ARG A 8 35.37 16.60 -20.08
C ARG A 8 33.97 16.49 -19.50
N THR A 9 33.59 17.44 -18.66
CA THR A 9 32.26 17.48 -18.06
C THR A 9 31.17 17.47 -19.13
N SER A 10 31.35 18.22 -20.22
CA SER A 10 30.40 18.23 -21.33
C SER A 10 30.23 16.86 -21.99
N VAL A 11 31.32 16.10 -22.16
CA VAL A 11 31.27 14.76 -22.76
C VAL A 11 30.61 13.75 -21.82
N VAL A 12 30.97 13.75 -20.53
CA VAL A 12 30.38 12.85 -19.52
C VAL A 12 28.89 13.17 -19.30
N ARG A 13 28.52 14.46 -19.28
CA ARG A 13 27.12 14.89 -19.25
C ARG A 13 26.38 14.49 -20.52
N GLY A 14 27.02 14.60 -21.68
CA GLY A 14 26.49 14.13 -22.96
C GLY A 14 26.21 12.62 -22.97
N ALA A 15 27.09 11.83 -22.35
CA ALA A 15 26.87 10.39 -22.13
C ALA A 15 25.65 10.15 -21.23
N ALA A 16 25.53 10.87 -20.12
CA ALA A 16 24.39 10.75 -19.19
C ALA A 16 23.04 11.09 -19.86
N ILE A 17 23.00 12.13 -20.71
CA ILE A 17 21.80 12.48 -21.48
C ILE A 17 21.45 11.38 -22.50
N ALA A 18 22.44 10.81 -23.17
CA ALA A 18 22.22 9.71 -24.10
C ALA A 18 21.67 8.45 -23.38
N VAL A 19 22.23 8.12 -22.21
CA VAL A 19 21.72 7.05 -21.35
C VAL A 19 20.28 7.32 -20.93
N ARG A 20 19.96 8.54 -20.48
CA ARG A 20 18.60 8.95 -20.12
C ARG A 20 17.60 8.68 -21.24
N ASN A 21 17.90 9.14 -22.45
CA ASN A 21 16.99 9.00 -23.58
C ASN A 21 16.75 7.52 -23.92
N CYS A 22 17.80 6.70 -23.87
CA CYS A 22 17.69 5.25 -24.08
C CYS A 22 16.81 4.60 -22.99
N PHE A 23 17.08 4.88 -21.71
CA PHE A 23 16.43 4.22 -20.60
C PHE A 23 14.99 4.69 -20.36
N GLN A 24 14.67 5.96 -20.63
CA GLN A 24 13.29 6.45 -20.61
C GLN A 24 12.39 5.70 -21.59
N SER A 25 12.89 5.43 -22.81
CA SER A 25 12.13 4.68 -23.81
C SER A 25 11.94 3.18 -23.47
N SER A 26 12.78 2.64 -22.58
CA SER A 26 12.83 1.22 -22.24
C SER A 26 12.37 0.92 -20.80
N ASN A 27 11.83 1.92 -20.09
CA ASN A 27 11.37 1.84 -18.70
C ASN A 27 12.42 1.24 -17.72
N ILE A 28 13.70 1.54 -17.93
CA ILE A 28 14.81 1.08 -17.07
C ILE A 28 15.02 2.10 -15.96
N SER A 29 14.90 1.66 -14.71
CA SER A 29 15.17 2.48 -13.52
C SER A 29 16.67 2.60 -13.27
N TRP A 30 17.19 3.83 -13.29
CA TRP A 30 18.62 4.12 -13.18
C TRP A 30 18.90 5.44 -12.48
N ALA A 31 20.13 5.58 -11.97
CA ALA A 31 20.62 6.81 -11.36
C ALA A 31 22.13 6.95 -11.49
N ILE A 32 22.62 8.19 -11.45
CA ILE A 32 24.05 8.51 -11.52
C ILE A 32 24.62 8.53 -10.10
N TYR A 33 25.84 8.03 -9.98
CA TYR A 33 26.69 8.25 -8.81
C TYR A 33 28.11 8.61 -9.27
N GLY A 34 29.02 8.93 -8.34
CA GLY A 34 30.40 9.29 -8.66
C GLY A 34 30.58 10.71 -9.20
N ASP A 35 31.65 10.93 -9.97
CA ASP A 35 32.18 12.27 -10.30
C ASP A 35 31.16 13.22 -10.94
N LEU A 36 30.30 12.72 -11.85
CA LEU A 36 29.29 13.57 -12.48
C LEU A 36 28.21 13.98 -11.47
N ALA A 37 27.79 13.08 -10.58
CA ALA A 37 26.83 13.43 -9.54
C ALA A 37 27.41 14.53 -8.61
N TRP A 38 28.71 14.51 -8.34
CA TRP A 38 29.37 15.51 -7.51
C TRP A 38 29.36 16.87 -8.21
N HIS A 39 29.73 16.87 -9.50
CA HIS A 39 29.68 18.09 -10.31
C HIS A 39 28.28 18.71 -10.34
N LEU A 40 27.22 17.89 -10.48
CA LEU A 40 25.84 18.37 -10.49
C LEU A 40 25.39 18.97 -9.15
N LEU A 41 25.96 18.51 -8.03
CA LEU A 41 25.60 18.99 -6.69
C LEU A 41 26.35 20.26 -6.29
N CYS A 42 27.67 20.34 -6.53
CA CYS A 42 28.51 21.41 -5.98
C CYS A 42 29.36 22.15 -7.03
N ASP A 43 29.08 21.98 -8.32
CA ASP A 43 29.88 22.52 -9.44
C ASP A 43 31.39 22.16 -9.35
N SER A 44 31.72 21.13 -8.58
CA SER A 44 33.11 20.68 -8.39
C SER A 44 33.66 20.13 -9.71
N PRO A 45 34.93 20.40 -10.05
CA PRO A 45 35.55 19.79 -11.21
C PRO A 45 35.64 18.26 -11.03
N THR A 46 35.05 17.49 -11.95
CA THR A 46 35.19 16.03 -12.03
C THR A 46 36.67 15.62 -11.85
N SER A 47 36.95 14.51 -11.16
CA SER A 47 38.29 14.04 -10.71
C SER A 47 39.36 13.85 -11.81
N GLY A 48 39.05 14.23 -13.05
CA GLY A 48 39.88 14.09 -14.24
C GLY A 48 39.59 12.82 -15.01
N SER A 49 38.72 11.95 -14.48
CA SER A 49 38.24 10.74 -15.13
C SER A 49 37.29 11.06 -16.30
N TRP A 50 37.34 10.24 -17.35
CA TRP A 50 36.36 10.25 -18.44
C TRP A 50 35.27 9.21 -18.15
N GLN A 51 34.79 9.15 -16.90
CA GLN A 51 33.94 8.07 -16.43
C GLN A 51 32.55 8.56 -16.01
N LEU A 52 31.53 7.78 -16.35
CA LEU A 52 30.16 7.93 -15.87
C LEU A 52 29.79 6.67 -15.08
N ASP A 53 29.50 6.83 -13.79
CA ASP A 53 29.03 5.71 -12.96
C ASP A 53 27.49 5.72 -12.87
N VAL A 54 26.90 4.59 -13.25
CA VAL A 54 25.45 4.43 -13.37
C VAL A 54 24.99 3.25 -12.56
N HIS A 55 24.05 3.49 -11.66
CA HIS A 55 23.33 2.46 -10.93
C HIS A 55 22.09 2.05 -11.72
N ILE A 56 21.90 0.75 -11.88
CA ILE A 56 20.68 0.18 -12.48
C ILE A 56 19.94 -0.59 -11.39
N THR A 57 18.65 -0.32 -11.23
CA THR A 57 17.80 -1.10 -10.34
C THR A 57 17.53 -2.48 -10.93
N GLY A 58 17.92 -3.53 -10.22
CA GLY A 58 17.68 -4.91 -10.63
C GLY A 58 18.87 -5.82 -10.37
N ASP A 59 18.93 -6.92 -11.12
CA ASP A 59 19.98 -7.91 -11.05
C ASP A 59 20.88 -7.88 -12.29
N SER A 60 21.79 -8.86 -12.39
CA SER A 60 22.66 -9.04 -13.54
C SER A 60 21.90 -9.23 -14.87
N ALA A 61 20.66 -9.74 -14.86
CA ALA A 61 19.86 -9.90 -16.07
C ALA A 61 19.32 -8.55 -16.55
N THR A 62 18.83 -7.70 -15.64
CA THR A 62 18.46 -6.32 -15.97
C THR A 62 19.65 -5.53 -16.47
N LEU A 63 20.82 -5.72 -15.87
CA LEU A 63 22.08 -5.10 -16.31
C LEU A 63 22.46 -5.52 -17.74
N ALA A 64 22.39 -6.82 -18.04
CA ALA A 64 22.64 -7.35 -19.38
C ALA A 64 21.64 -6.79 -20.41
N TYR A 65 20.36 -6.74 -20.05
CA TYR A 65 19.34 -6.13 -20.91
C TYR A 65 19.65 -4.64 -21.17
N ALA A 66 19.97 -3.87 -20.13
CA ALA A 66 20.28 -2.45 -20.24
C ALA A 66 21.51 -2.17 -21.12
N THR A 67 22.58 -2.96 -20.97
CA THR A 67 23.81 -2.81 -21.75
C THR A 67 23.58 -3.13 -23.23
N HIS A 68 22.83 -4.19 -23.54
CA HIS A 68 22.44 -4.51 -24.92
C HIS A 68 21.57 -3.41 -25.54
N ARG A 69 20.57 -2.91 -24.79
CA ARG A 69 19.68 -1.84 -25.27
C ARG A 69 20.43 -0.55 -25.58
N LEU A 70 21.43 -0.16 -24.77
CA LEU A 70 22.27 1.01 -25.07
C LEU A 70 22.98 0.87 -26.41
N ALA A 71 23.62 -0.28 -26.67
CA ALA A 71 24.33 -0.54 -27.91
C ALA A 71 23.39 -0.64 -29.12
N ASP A 72 22.20 -1.21 -28.95
CA ASP A 72 21.20 -1.37 -30.02
C ASP A 72 20.53 -0.04 -30.41
N MET A 73 20.22 0.80 -29.43
CA MET A 73 19.44 2.02 -29.65
C MET A 73 20.29 3.21 -30.11
N ASP A 74 21.56 3.26 -29.73
CA ASP A 74 22.44 4.38 -30.07
C ASP A 74 23.85 3.87 -30.40
N ARG A 75 24.23 4.04 -31.68
CA ARG A 75 25.52 3.59 -32.22
C ARG A 75 26.74 4.26 -31.58
N ARG A 76 26.54 5.30 -30.77
CA ARG A 76 27.61 5.89 -29.95
C ARG A 76 28.05 4.99 -28.81
N PHE A 77 27.26 3.99 -28.42
CA PHE A 77 27.64 3.04 -27.39
C PHE A 77 28.32 1.80 -28.00
N SER A 78 29.46 1.40 -27.43
CA SER A 78 30.10 0.12 -27.74
C SER A 78 30.29 -0.71 -26.48
N LEU A 79 29.79 -1.94 -26.52
CA LEU A 79 29.94 -2.89 -25.42
C LEU A 79 31.39 -3.38 -25.33
N THR A 80 32.00 -3.27 -24.15
CA THR A 80 33.40 -3.65 -23.93
C THR A 80 33.58 -4.91 -23.10
N THR A 81 32.69 -5.17 -22.13
CA THR A 81 32.79 -6.33 -21.24
C THR A 81 31.45 -7.04 -21.12
N GLN A 82 31.47 -8.37 -21.00
CA GLN A 82 30.32 -9.13 -20.51
C GLN A 82 30.02 -8.74 -19.06
N VAL A 83 28.77 -8.91 -18.61
CA VAL A 83 28.37 -8.64 -17.23
C VAL A 83 29.11 -9.61 -16.30
N ILE A 84 29.93 -9.10 -15.40
CA ILE A 84 30.68 -9.88 -14.41
C ILE A 84 30.42 -9.24 -13.05
N ASP A 85 30.04 -10.04 -12.05
CA ASP A 85 29.82 -9.59 -10.67
C ASP A 85 28.89 -8.38 -10.52
N ASN A 86 27.78 -8.32 -11.28
CA ASN A 86 26.83 -7.19 -11.30
C ASN A 86 27.43 -5.87 -11.82
N ILE A 87 28.54 -5.93 -12.55
CA ILE A 87 29.20 -4.78 -13.17
C ILE A 87 29.33 -5.01 -14.67
N ALA A 88 29.07 -3.95 -15.44
CA ALA A 88 29.31 -3.92 -16.88
C ALA A 88 29.97 -2.60 -17.29
N THR A 89 30.84 -2.66 -18.30
CA THR A 89 31.47 -1.47 -18.87
C THR A 89 31.04 -1.28 -20.31
N VAL A 90 30.60 -0.07 -20.64
CA VAL A 90 30.22 0.39 -21.99
C VAL A 90 31.03 1.65 -22.31
N HIS A 91 31.48 1.82 -23.55
CA HIS A 91 32.09 3.08 -23.99
C HIS A 91 31.06 3.91 -24.76
N TYR A 92 31.07 5.22 -24.53
CA TYR A 92 30.26 6.19 -25.26
C TYR A 92 31.16 7.15 -26.06
N TYR A 93 30.91 7.30 -27.35
CA TYR A 93 31.63 8.20 -28.25
C TYR A 93 30.83 9.47 -28.51
N HIS A 94 31.37 10.63 -28.15
CA HIS A 94 30.66 11.90 -28.22
C HIS A 94 30.76 12.58 -29.59
N ASN A 95 29.62 12.77 -30.26
CA ASN A 95 29.55 13.23 -31.65
C ASN A 95 29.90 14.72 -31.88
N VAL A 96 29.79 15.59 -30.87
CA VAL A 96 29.72 17.05 -31.08
C VAL A 96 31.07 17.69 -31.42
N LEU A 97 32.20 16.96 -31.34
CA LEU A 97 33.53 17.57 -31.36
C LEU A 97 34.51 16.92 -32.34
N ASN A 98 34.01 16.43 -33.48
CA ASN A 98 34.85 15.92 -34.57
C ASN A 98 35.59 17.06 -35.32
N ASP A 99 36.34 17.90 -34.59
CA ASP A 99 37.11 19.06 -35.09
C ASP A 99 38.42 18.67 -35.79
N ARG A 100 38.60 17.38 -36.11
CA ARG A 100 39.85 16.78 -36.62
C ARG A 100 41.07 17.02 -35.72
N SER A 101 40.90 17.38 -34.43
CA SER A 101 42.01 17.46 -33.49
C SER A 101 42.33 16.09 -32.88
N SER A 102 43.56 15.61 -33.11
CA SER A 102 44.06 14.30 -32.66
C SER A 102 44.36 14.21 -31.16
N PHE A 103 44.09 15.26 -30.38
CA PHE A 103 44.59 15.40 -28.99
C PHE A 103 43.50 15.41 -27.91
N LYS A 104 42.22 15.25 -28.25
CA LYS A 104 41.13 15.20 -27.26
C LYS A 104 40.47 13.82 -27.26
N LYS A 105 40.36 13.23 -26.08
CA LYS A 105 39.67 11.96 -25.88
C LYS A 105 38.17 12.24 -25.96
N HIS A 106 37.50 11.71 -26.99
CA HIS A 106 36.07 11.92 -27.25
C HIS A 106 35.19 10.80 -26.64
N GLU A 107 35.80 9.92 -25.86
CA GLU A 107 35.14 8.76 -25.27
C GLU A 107 34.91 8.94 -23.78
N CYS A 108 33.76 8.47 -23.32
CA CYS A 108 33.41 8.32 -21.92
C CYS A 108 33.25 6.82 -21.61
N LYS A 109 33.96 6.33 -20.59
CA LYS A 109 33.74 5.01 -20.02
C LYS A 109 32.52 5.06 -19.11
N ILE A 110 31.54 4.20 -19.35
CA ILE A 110 30.35 4.07 -18.52
C ILE A 110 30.47 2.79 -17.73
N VAL A 111 30.45 2.91 -16.40
CA VAL A 111 30.44 1.78 -15.48
C VAL A 111 29.01 1.64 -14.97
N LEU A 112 28.37 0.53 -15.35
CA LEU A 112 27.00 0.20 -14.99
C LEU A 112 27.06 -0.86 -13.89
N VAL A 113 26.43 -0.57 -12.76
CA VAL A 113 26.36 -1.49 -11.61
C VAL A 113 24.91 -1.76 -11.29
N SER A 114 24.52 -3.04 -11.26
CA SER A 114 23.18 -3.41 -10.80
C SER A 114 23.13 -3.54 -9.28
N GLY A 115 22.04 -3.09 -8.69
CA GLY A 115 21.81 -3.25 -7.26
C GLY A 115 20.39 -2.92 -6.84
N PRO A 116 20.15 -2.71 -5.54
CA PRO A 116 18.81 -2.56 -5.01
C PRO A 116 18.11 -1.30 -5.54
N ALA A 117 16.79 -1.27 -5.42
CA ALA A 117 16.00 -0.08 -5.71
C ALA A 117 16.25 0.99 -4.65
N TYR A 118 16.54 2.22 -5.10
CA TYR A 118 16.63 3.39 -4.23
C TYR A 118 15.62 4.45 -4.72
N GLU A 119 15.18 5.31 -3.82
CA GLU A 119 14.36 6.48 -4.17
C GLU A 119 15.28 7.58 -4.72
N PHE A 120 15.35 7.71 -6.05
CA PHE A 120 16.23 8.68 -6.70
C PHE A 120 15.70 10.10 -6.55
N PHE A 121 16.59 11.09 -6.59
CA PHE A 121 16.21 12.49 -6.73
C PHE A 121 16.80 13.07 -8.01
N THR A 122 16.16 14.10 -8.56
CA THR A 122 16.56 14.66 -9.85
C THR A 122 17.29 15.98 -9.66
N VAL A 123 18.45 16.12 -10.31
CA VAL A 123 19.22 17.38 -10.37
C VAL A 123 19.56 17.67 -11.82
N GLN A 124 19.19 18.85 -12.32
CA GLN A 124 19.35 19.25 -13.72
C GLN A 124 18.85 18.18 -14.72
N ASP A 125 17.66 17.63 -14.43
CA ASP A 125 16.98 16.57 -15.18
C ASP A 125 17.69 15.21 -15.27
N LEU A 126 18.70 14.98 -14.44
CA LEU A 126 19.38 13.69 -14.31
C LEU A 126 19.04 13.05 -12.96
N PRO A 127 18.72 11.74 -12.93
CA PRO A 127 18.47 11.02 -11.67
C PRO A 127 19.79 10.75 -10.95
N LEU A 128 19.85 11.08 -9.66
CA LEU A 128 20.97 10.81 -8.76
C LEU A 128 20.56 9.82 -7.67
N LEU A 129 21.52 9.00 -7.24
CA LEU A 129 21.34 8.16 -6.06
C LEU A 129 21.18 9.02 -4.81
N PRO A 130 20.46 8.55 -3.77
CA PRO A 130 20.36 9.26 -2.50
C PRO A 130 21.72 9.61 -1.92
N ILE A 131 21.81 10.77 -1.25
CA ILE A 131 23.07 11.29 -0.73
C ILE A 131 23.79 10.29 0.18
N GLN A 132 23.06 9.53 1.01
CA GLN A 132 23.65 8.55 1.91
C GLN A 132 24.35 7.42 1.14
N VAL A 133 23.79 6.99 0.02
CA VAL A 133 24.36 5.93 -0.83
C VAL A 133 25.57 6.46 -1.59
N ILE A 134 25.48 7.68 -2.11
CA ILE A 134 26.58 8.42 -2.72
C ILE A 134 27.77 8.52 -1.75
N LEU A 135 27.51 8.97 -0.53
CA LEU A 135 28.52 9.11 0.52
C LEU A 135 29.10 7.76 0.94
N TYR A 136 28.25 6.75 1.16
CA TYR A 136 28.69 5.41 1.54
C TYR A 136 29.65 4.80 0.52
N ARG A 137 29.30 4.86 -0.78
CA ARG A 137 30.16 4.35 -1.86
C ARG A 137 31.46 5.14 -1.99
N SER A 138 31.40 6.46 -1.83
CA SER A 138 32.61 7.29 -1.77
C SER A 138 33.52 6.88 -0.62
N MET A 139 32.96 6.69 0.58
CA MET A 139 33.73 6.28 1.74
C MET A 139 34.31 4.85 1.63
N GLU A 140 33.69 3.94 0.87
CA GLU A 140 34.29 2.64 0.52
C GLU A 140 35.55 2.79 -0.33
N THR A 141 35.58 3.73 -1.28
CA THR A 141 36.79 3.96 -2.11
C THR A 141 37.96 4.57 -1.33
N HIS A 142 37.73 5.05 -0.11
CA HIS A 142 38.72 5.78 0.70
C HIS A 142 39.18 5.03 1.95
N SER A 143 38.71 3.80 2.20
CA SER A 143 38.97 3.06 3.45
C SER A 143 40.44 2.69 3.70
N GLU A 144 41.32 2.79 2.69
CA GLU A 144 42.75 2.44 2.78
C GLU A 144 43.71 3.65 2.69
N MET A 145 43.20 4.88 2.74
CA MET A 145 44.03 6.08 2.51
C MET A 145 44.79 6.58 3.74
N SER A 146 45.96 7.19 3.51
CA SER A 146 46.73 7.90 4.55
C SER A 146 45.97 9.12 5.09
N VAL A 147 46.26 9.51 6.34
CA VAL A 147 45.62 10.65 7.04
C VAL A 147 45.66 11.97 6.25
N SER A 148 46.73 12.23 5.48
CA SER A 148 46.85 13.43 4.64
C SER A 148 45.96 13.40 3.40
N ARG A 149 45.75 12.23 2.79
CA ARG A 149 44.81 12.06 1.66
C ARG A 149 43.36 12.06 2.12
N LEU A 150 43.10 11.56 3.33
CA LEU A 150 41.79 11.62 3.97
C LEU A 150 41.33 13.08 4.15
N LYS A 151 42.22 14.00 4.52
CA LYS A 151 41.90 15.45 4.62
C LYS A 151 41.32 16.05 3.33
N ASN A 152 41.92 15.75 2.17
CA ASN A 152 41.44 16.29 0.89
C ASN A 152 40.12 15.64 0.46
N ALA A 153 39.97 14.32 0.63
CA ALA A 153 38.72 13.61 0.34
C ALA A 153 37.57 14.08 1.25
N MET A 154 37.87 14.47 2.50
CA MET A 154 36.86 14.94 3.44
C MET A 154 36.38 16.36 3.16
N ALA A 155 37.24 17.26 2.70
CA ALA A 155 36.81 18.59 2.25
C ALA A 155 35.77 18.49 1.11
N GLU A 156 35.95 17.52 0.22
CA GLU A 156 35.00 17.23 -0.87
C GLU A 156 33.68 16.66 -0.33
N VAL A 157 33.73 15.67 0.57
CA VAL A 157 32.53 15.10 1.23
C VAL A 157 31.73 16.17 1.99
N VAL A 158 32.39 17.07 2.72
CA VAL A 158 31.75 18.18 3.43
C VAL A 158 31.08 19.14 2.45
N ALA A 159 31.79 19.59 1.41
CA ALA A 159 31.25 20.52 0.42
C ALA A 159 29.99 19.96 -0.28
N ILE A 160 30.00 18.67 -0.61
CA ILE A 160 28.85 17.99 -1.24
C ILE A 160 27.67 17.89 -0.27
N SER A 161 27.94 17.54 0.97
CA SER A 161 26.92 17.43 2.01
C SER A 161 26.24 18.77 2.23
N GLU A 162 27.00 19.87 2.27
CA GLU A 162 26.43 21.21 2.37
C GLU A 162 25.63 21.59 1.11
N ALA A 163 26.13 21.28 -0.08
CA ALA A 163 25.45 21.59 -1.33
C ALA A 163 24.11 20.83 -1.46
N TYR A 164 24.09 19.57 -1.05
CA TYR A 164 22.87 18.77 -0.97
C TYR A 164 21.83 19.41 -0.03
N LEU A 165 22.24 19.84 1.16
CA LEU A 165 21.35 20.49 2.13
C LEU A 165 20.82 21.86 1.67
N ARG A 166 21.42 22.49 0.65
CA ARG A 166 20.94 23.74 0.05
C ARG A 166 19.89 23.52 -1.05
N LEU A 167 19.57 22.28 -1.43
CA LEU A 167 18.57 21.99 -2.46
C LEU A 167 17.15 22.33 -1.97
N PRO A 168 16.31 22.99 -2.79
CA PRO A 168 15.00 23.51 -2.37
C PRO A 168 13.94 22.42 -2.08
N HIS A 169 14.19 21.17 -2.49
CA HIS A 169 13.26 20.05 -2.37
C HIS A 169 13.99 18.78 -1.93
N LEU A 170 14.52 18.79 -0.70
CA LEU A 170 15.16 17.63 -0.11
C LEU A 170 14.15 16.48 0.09
N PRO A 171 14.47 15.25 -0.37
CA PRO A 171 13.70 14.05 -0.03
C PRO A 171 13.60 13.90 1.49
N SER A 172 12.49 13.31 1.97
CA SER A 172 12.27 13.05 3.40
C SER A 172 13.46 12.34 4.05
N SER A 173 13.80 12.73 5.29
CA SER A 173 14.85 12.09 6.10
C SER A 173 14.47 10.64 6.44
N VAL A 174 14.78 9.73 5.52
CA VAL A 174 14.64 8.28 5.64
C VAL A 174 15.99 7.66 5.34
N TRP A 175 16.31 6.53 5.98
CA TRP A 175 17.51 5.79 5.66
C TRP A 175 17.43 5.21 4.25
N SER A 176 18.29 5.66 3.35
CA SER A 176 18.45 5.12 1.99
C SER A 176 19.39 3.91 1.93
N LEU A 177 20.16 3.67 3.00
CA LEU A 177 21.05 2.53 3.14
C LEU A 177 20.33 1.31 3.70
N THR A 178 20.78 0.12 3.28
CA THR A 178 20.35 -1.14 3.90
C THR A 178 20.86 -1.21 5.35
N PRO A 179 20.16 -1.86 6.28
CA PRO A 179 20.56 -2.11 7.66
C PRO A 179 21.86 -2.89 7.84
N ALA A 180 22.33 -3.61 6.82
CA ALA A 180 23.69 -4.12 6.82
C ALA A 180 24.71 -2.98 6.60
N GLU A 181 24.39 -2.03 5.71
CA GLU A 181 25.24 -0.87 5.41
C GLU A 181 25.15 0.22 6.50
N ARG A 182 24.01 0.38 7.20
CA ARG A 182 23.82 1.45 8.20
C ARG A 182 24.86 1.45 9.32
N PRO A 183 25.16 0.32 10.02
CA PRO A 183 26.19 0.30 11.05
C PRO A 183 27.58 0.62 10.48
N VAL A 184 27.89 0.12 9.27
CA VAL A 184 29.17 0.36 8.60
C VAL A 184 29.31 1.82 8.20
N PHE A 185 28.24 2.42 7.68
CA PHE A 185 28.17 3.83 7.35
C PHE A 185 28.32 4.72 8.58
N LEU A 186 27.62 4.40 9.67
CA LEU A 186 27.71 5.14 10.93
C LEU A 186 29.09 4.99 11.58
N ASP A 187 29.71 3.81 11.54
CA ASP A 187 31.09 3.61 12.00
C ASP A 187 32.09 4.44 11.18
N LYS A 188 31.93 4.45 9.85
CA LYS A 188 32.75 5.30 8.95
C LYS A 188 32.53 6.79 9.23
N LEU A 189 31.28 7.24 9.39
CA LEU A 189 30.96 8.62 9.76
C LEU A 189 31.52 8.99 11.13
N ALA A 190 31.47 8.09 12.12
CA ALA A 190 32.05 8.32 13.44
C ALA A 190 33.58 8.47 13.35
N LYS A 191 34.25 7.60 12.60
CA LYS A 191 35.70 7.68 12.32
C LYS A 191 36.10 8.95 11.57
N ILE A 192 35.21 9.49 10.73
CA ILE A 192 35.43 10.76 10.04
C ILE A 192 35.22 11.93 11.01
N THR A 193 34.13 11.90 11.77
CA THR A 193 33.78 12.94 12.76
C THR A 193 34.84 13.09 13.85
N THR A 194 35.55 12.02 14.22
CA THR A 194 36.68 12.10 15.16
C THR A 194 37.89 12.85 14.59
N VAL A 195 38.06 12.86 13.26
CA VAL A 195 39.13 13.59 12.58
C VAL A 195 38.69 15.02 12.21
N PHE A 196 37.39 15.25 11.97
CA PHE A 196 36.78 16.52 11.56
C PHE A 196 35.55 16.86 12.44
N PRO A 197 35.77 17.25 13.70
CA PRO A 197 34.68 17.53 14.64
C PRO A 197 33.76 18.67 14.17
N GLU A 198 34.25 19.61 13.37
CA GLU A 198 33.48 20.70 12.78
C GLU A 198 32.35 20.22 11.84
N ALA A 199 32.48 19.02 11.26
CA ALA A 199 31.49 18.44 10.35
C ALA A 199 30.38 17.64 11.06
N THR A 200 30.42 17.53 12.40
CA THR A 200 29.47 16.73 13.20
C THR A 200 28.02 17.13 12.96
N SER A 201 27.72 18.44 13.02
CA SER A 201 26.37 18.96 12.85
C SER A 201 25.86 18.73 11.43
N LEU A 202 26.75 18.86 10.44
CA LEU A 202 26.46 18.61 9.04
C LEU A 202 26.06 17.15 8.80
N PHE A 203 26.86 16.19 9.29
CA PHE A 203 26.56 14.77 9.11
C PHE A 203 25.30 14.33 9.86
N ALA A 204 25.03 14.91 11.04
CA ALA A 204 23.79 14.65 11.77
C ALA A 204 22.53 15.04 10.98
N CYS A 205 22.61 16.01 10.07
CA CYS A 205 21.51 16.39 9.18
C CYS A 205 21.32 15.43 7.99
N LEU A 206 22.31 14.61 7.65
CA LEU A 206 22.27 13.72 6.49
C LEU A 206 21.66 12.35 6.78
N HIS A 207 21.42 12.03 8.05
CA HIS A 207 20.80 10.78 8.44
C HIS A 207 19.74 10.96 9.54
N PRO A 208 18.69 10.12 9.58
CA PRO A 208 17.76 10.10 10.70
C PRO A 208 18.50 9.78 12.00
N SER A 209 18.17 10.49 13.09
CA SER A 209 18.70 10.17 14.41
C SER A 209 18.27 8.76 14.82
N LEU A 210 19.21 7.89 15.17
CA LEU A 210 18.88 6.66 15.90
C LEU A 210 18.30 7.05 17.27
N PRO A 211 17.30 6.33 17.81
CA PRO A 211 16.90 6.51 19.19
C PRO A 211 18.13 6.27 20.10
N PRO A 212 18.39 7.14 21.09
CA PRO A 212 19.55 6.95 21.95
C PRO A 212 19.40 5.65 22.74
N PRO A 213 20.51 4.93 23.02
CA PRO A 213 20.45 3.80 23.93
C PRO A 213 19.99 4.29 25.32
N PRO A 214 19.25 3.47 26.09
CA PRO A 214 18.83 3.84 27.43
C PRO A 214 20.05 4.14 28.30
N ILE A 215 20.09 5.36 28.83
CA ILE A 215 21.15 5.86 29.71
C ILE A 215 21.07 5.06 31.03
N GLY A 216 22.02 4.15 31.25
CA GLY A 216 22.32 3.62 32.57
C GLY A 216 23.12 4.64 33.39
N PRO A 217 23.05 4.60 34.73
CA PRO A 217 23.73 5.59 35.59
C PRO A 217 25.26 5.41 35.52
N PRO A 218 26.05 6.47 35.82
CA PRO A 218 27.49 6.44 35.68
C PRO A 218 28.12 5.62 36.81
N VAL A 219 29.05 4.72 36.48
CA VAL A 219 29.92 4.03 37.45
C VAL A 219 31.38 4.40 37.15
N PRO A 220 32.21 4.68 38.18
CA PRO A 220 33.44 5.43 38.01
C PRO A 220 34.58 4.61 37.42
N LEU A 221 35.49 5.34 36.79
CA LEU A 221 36.78 4.89 36.27
C LEU A 221 37.68 4.35 37.40
N ALA A 222 38.16 3.12 37.27
CA ALA A 222 39.34 2.64 37.98
C ALA A 222 40.20 1.76 37.07
N THR A 223 41.44 2.19 36.93
CA THR A 223 42.61 1.61 36.26
C THR A 223 43.08 0.28 36.86
N GLY A 224 43.65 -0.61 36.04
CA GLY A 224 44.65 -1.60 36.52
C GLY A 224 44.59 -3.01 35.92
N THR A 225 45.40 -3.22 34.89
CA THR A 225 46.28 -4.36 34.54
C THR A 225 46.09 -5.80 35.08
N GLN A 226 46.27 -6.75 34.14
CA GLN A 226 46.83 -8.13 34.23
C GLN A 226 45.93 -9.39 34.45
N SER A 227 45.94 -10.22 33.39
CA SER A 227 46.15 -11.68 33.28
C SER A 227 45.29 -12.74 34.02
N THR A 228 44.80 -13.67 33.19
CA THR A 228 44.59 -15.12 33.38
C THR A 228 43.65 -15.63 34.49
N SER A 229 42.51 -16.21 34.10
CA SER A 229 42.24 -17.67 34.16
C SER A 229 40.75 -17.98 34.05
N VAL A 230 40.46 -19.18 33.56
CA VAL A 230 39.15 -19.74 33.25
C VAL A 230 38.33 -19.98 34.53
N ALA A 231 37.11 -19.43 34.59
CA ALA A 231 36.06 -19.93 35.46
C ALA A 231 34.68 -19.74 34.80
N LYS A 232 33.95 -20.85 34.65
CA LYS A 232 32.53 -20.88 34.28
C LYS A 232 31.74 -20.12 35.36
N THR A 233 31.16 -18.98 35.00
CA THR A 233 30.14 -18.31 35.81
C THR A 233 28.91 -18.07 34.97
N SER A 234 27.79 -18.61 35.46
CA SER A 234 26.44 -18.40 34.98
C SER A 234 26.18 -16.92 34.72
N SER A 235 25.80 -16.59 33.48
CA SER A 235 25.41 -15.25 33.08
C SER A 235 24.18 -14.76 33.88
N PRO A 236 24.11 -13.47 34.24
CA PRO A 236 22.95 -12.90 34.92
C PRO A 236 21.69 -13.04 34.06
N PRO A 237 20.48 -13.17 34.66
CA PRO A 237 19.24 -13.44 33.94
C PRO A 237 18.91 -12.42 32.83
N THR A 238 19.40 -11.19 32.96
CA THR A 238 19.32 -10.11 31.96
C THR A 238 20.13 -10.41 30.69
N ALA A 239 21.37 -10.90 30.79
CA ALA A 239 22.22 -11.19 29.63
C ALA A 239 21.70 -12.38 28.79
N THR A 240 21.08 -13.38 29.44
CA THR A 240 20.40 -14.49 28.76
C THR A 240 19.13 -14.05 28.04
N THR A 241 18.40 -13.07 28.60
CA THR A 241 17.17 -12.55 27.99
C THR A 241 17.47 -11.69 26.77
N GLU A 242 18.49 -10.82 26.87
CA GLU A 242 18.96 -9.99 25.76
C GLU A 242 19.53 -10.85 24.62
N ARG A 243 20.38 -11.85 24.90
CA ARG A 243 20.87 -12.79 23.88
C ARG A 243 19.74 -13.57 23.20
N ARG A 244 18.71 -14.00 23.95
CA ARG A 244 17.54 -14.70 23.38
C ARG A 244 16.70 -13.78 22.50
N GLN A 245 16.57 -12.51 22.86
CA GLN A 245 15.86 -11.50 22.08
C GLN A 245 16.60 -11.14 20.79
N LEU A 246 17.92 -10.91 20.86
CA LEU A 246 18.79 -10.69 19.70
C LEU A 246 18.76 -11.88 18.72
N SER A 247 18.89 -13.10 19.26
CA SER A 247 18.75 -14.33 18.46
C SER A 247 17.38 -14.45 17.80
N HIS A 248 16.30 -14.08 18.50
CA HIS A 248 14.95 -14.14 17.94
C HIS A 248 14.72 -13.08 16.86
N SER A 249 15.25 -11.86 17.02
CA SER A 249 15.19 -10.82 15.99
C SER A 249 15.93 -11.20 14.71
N GLU A 250 17.15 -11.72 14.84
CA GLU A 250 17.94 -12.20 13.70
C GLU A 250 17.22 -13.36 13.00
N SER A 251 16.59 -14.24 13.78
CA SER A 251 15.81 -15.36 13.25
C SER A 251 14.63 -14.89 12.40
N ILE A 252 13.85 -13.91 12.85
CA ILE A 252 12.69 -13.38 12.10
C ILE A 252 13.15 -12.81 10.76
N LEU A 253 14.20 -11.98 10.76
CA LEU A 253 14.70 -11.32 9.56
C LEU A 253 15.27 -12.33 8.57
N ALA A 254 16.12 -13.25 9.03
CA ALA A 254 16.72 -14.27 8.18
C ALA A 254 15.65 -15.17 7.52
N VAL A 255 14.64 -15.57 8.29
CA VAL A 255 13.53 -16.40 7.83
C VAL A 255 12.67 -15.67 6.81
N ALA A 256 12.27 -14.43 7.12
CA ALA A 256 11.45 -13.61 6.23
C ALA A 256 12.19 -13.34 4.91
N HIS A 257 13.48 -13.03 4.98
CA HIS A 257 14.35 -12.82 3.82
C HIS A 257 14.45 -14.08 2.95
N THR A 258 14.77 -15.22 3.56
CA THR A 258 14.99 -16.49 2.84
C THR A 258 13.73 -16.91 2.09
N LEU A 259 12.58 -16.90 2.76
CA LEU A 259 11.32 -17.27 2.10
C LEU A 259 10.90 -16.25 1.04
N SER A 260 11.12 -14.96 1.28
CA SER A 260 10.87 -13.93 0.27
C SER A 260 11.72 -14.14 -0.98
N LEU A 261 12.97 -14.60 -0.81
CA LEU A 261 13.87 -14.90 -1.91
C LEU A 261 13.41 -16.15 -2.67
N CYS A 262 13.05 -17.23 -1.96
CA CYS A 262 12.57 -18.46 -2.58
C CYS A 262 11.30 -18.25 -3.42
N VAL A 263 10.34 -17.46 -2.91
CA VAL A 263 9.11 -17.14 -3.67
C VAL A 263 9.44 -16.32 -4.92
N ARG A 264 10.36 -15.36 -4.82
CA ARG A 264 10.83 -14.56 -5.98
C ARG A 264 11.60 -15.35 -7.02
N GLN A 265 12.42 -16.30 -6.59
CA GLN A 265 13.13 -17.22 -7.50
C GLN A 265 12.17 -18.13 -8.28
N LEU A 266 10.97 -18.38 -7.74
CA LEU A 266 9.89 -19.08 -8.44
C LEU A 266 9.08 -18.16 -9.37
N GLY A 267 9.48 -16.89 -9.53
CA GLY A 267 8.82 -15.93 -10.41
C GLY A 267 7.58 -15.28 -9.81
N HIS A 268 7.42 -15.30 -8.49
CA HIS A 268 6.26 -14.72 -7.80
C HIS A 268 6.68 -13.57 -6.88
N GLU A 269 5.80 -12.59 -6.68
CA GLU A 269 6.05 -11.54 -5.70
C GLU A 269 5.40 -11.90 -4.37
N CYS A 270 6.03 -11.52 -3.27
CA CYS A 270 5.46 -11.71 -1.95
C CYS A 270 5.80 -10.55 -1.03
N PHE A 271 4.91 -10.32 -0.07
CA PHE A 271 4.97 -9.25 0.90
C PHE A 271 4.71 -9.84 2.28
N VAL A 272 5.60 -9.57 3.24
CA VAL A 272 5.35 -9.87 4.64
C VAL A 272 4.19 -9.00 5.13
N GLY A 273 3.17 -9.64 5.69
CA GLY A 273 1.93 -8.98 6.07
C GLY A 273 1.17 -9.75 7.15
N GLY A 274 -0.15 -9.74 7.06
CA GLY A 274 -1.04 -10.43 7.98
C GLY A 274 -1.22 -9.73 9.33
N THR A 275 -1.86 -10.43 10.26
CA THR A 275 -2.25 -9.89 11.58
C THR A 275 -1.13 -10.00 12.62
N GLY A 276 0.00 -10.61 12.26
CA GLY A 276 1.18 -10.74 13.10
C GLY A 276 1.91 -9.40 13.29
N TYR A 277 2.77 -9.34 14.31
CA TYR A 277 3.58 -8.14 14.59
C TYR A 277 4.93 -8.11 13.84
N ALA A 278 5.31 -9.21 13.19
CA ALA A 278 6.55 -9.31 12.42
C ALA A 278 6.73 -8.20 11.35
N PRO A 279 5.71 -7.80 10.56
CA PRO A 279 5.89 -6.75 9.57
C PRO A 279 6.20 -5.39 10.21
N TRP A 280 5.59 -5.07 11.35
CA TRP A 280 5.86 -3.85 12.11
C TRP A 280 7.27 -3.81 12.67
N TYR A 281 7.77 -4.94 13.15
CA TYR A 281 9.16 -5.08 13.58
C TYR A 281 10.14 -4.83 12.42
N ILE A 282 9.89 -5.43 11.25
CA ILE A 282 10.71 -5.23 10.03
C ILE A 282 10.71 -3.76 9.59
N MET A 283 9.60 -3.05 9.75
CA MET A 283 9.51 -1.61 9.46
C MET A 283 10.18 -0.70 10.51
N GLY A 284 10.75 -1.27 11.57
CA GLY A 284 11.50 -0.54 12.60
C GLY A 284 10.75 -0.29 13.91
N SER A 285 9.68 -1.02 14.19
CA SER A 285 9.06 -0.99 15.53
C SER A 285 10.00 -1.60 16.58
N PRO A 286 10.15 -1.00 17.78
CA PRO A 286 11.06 -1.49 18.81
C PRO A 286 10.57 -2.77 19.50
N ILE A 287 9.34 -3.22 19.20
CA ILE A 287 8.76 -4.40 19.81
C ILE A 287 9.16 -5.64 19.03
N ILE A 288 9.91 -6.52 19.68
CA ILE A 288 10.26 -7.84 19.16
C ILE A 288 9.00 -8.75 19.22
N PRO A 289 8.57 -9.35 18.09
CA PRO A 289 7.51 -10.34 18.07
C PRO A 289 7.84 -11.50 19.02
N THR A 290 6.81 -12.09 19.63
CA THR A 290 7.00 -13.21 20.58
C THR A 290 6.51 -14.54 20.00
N ASN A 291 5.80 -14.50 18.88
CA ASN A 291 5.30 -15.67 18.17
C ASN A 291 6.24 -16.00 17.00
N HIS A 292 6.50 -17.29 16.81
CA HIS A 292 7.28 -17.80 15.67
C HIS A 292 6.38 -17.94 14.44
N ARG A 293 5.67 -16.87 14.05
CA ARG A 293 4.73 -16.86 12.93
C ARG A 293 5.01 -15.68 12.01
N VAL A 294 5.12 -15.94 10.71
CA VAL A 294 5.25 -14.92 9.66
C VAL A 294 4.23 -15.22 8.57
N ASP A 295 3.43 -14.22 8.23
CA ASP A 295 2.39 -14.34 7.21
C ASP A 295 2.85 -13.62 5.94
N PHE A 296 2.62 -14.25 4.79
CA PHE A 296 3.01 -13.74 3.48
C PHE A 296 1.79 -13.54 2.60
N LEU A 297 1.69 -12.36 2.01
CA LEU A 297 0.76 -12.03 0.94
C LEU A 297 1.48 -12.18 -0.41
N VAL A 298 0.95 -12.99 -1.32
CA VAL A 298 1.63 -13.38 -2.56
C VAL A 298 0.85 -12.91 -3.79
N ILE A 299 1.58 -12.40 -4.78
CA ILE A 299 1.10 -12.21 -6.15
C ILE A 299 1.65 -13.35 -6.99
N LEU A 300 0.77 -14.28 -7.35
CA LEU A 300 1.10 -15.43 -8.17
C LEU A 300 1.09 -14.99 -9.64
N ARG A 301 2.15 -15.36 -10.36
CA ARG A 301 2.29 -15.14 -11.81
C ARG A 301 1.98 -16.43 -12.57
N ASP A 302 1.76 -16.32 -13.87
CA ASP A 302 1.61 -17.45 -14.80
C ASP A 302 0.46 -18.42 -14.48
N GLY A 303 -0.62 -17.90 -13.87
CA GLY A 303 -1.81 -18.69 -13.52
C GLY A 303 -1.55 -19.78 -12.47
N LYS A 304 -0.45 -19.71 -11.73
CA LYS A 304 -0.13 -20.69 -10.68
C LYS A 304 -1.02 -20.49 -9.46
N SER A 305 -1.41 -21.59 -8.82
CA SER A 305 -2.20 -21.56 -7.59
C SER A 305 -1.30 -21.44 -6.35
N LEU A 306 -1.89 -21.00 -5.24
CA LEU A 306 -1.21 -20.96 -3.95
C LEU A 306 -0.77 -22.36 -3.50
N GLY A 307 -1.59 -23.37 -3.78
CA GLY A 307 -1.27 -24.78 -3.51
C GLY A 307 -0.03 -25.25 -4.28
N TRP A 308 0.12 -24.82 -5.53
CA TRP A 308 1.32 -25.09 -6.33
C TRP A 308 2.58 -24.50 -5.70
N LEU A 309 2.52 -23.24 -5.25
CA LEU A 309 3.66 -22.58 -4.60
C LEU A 309 4.06 -23.31 -3.31
N GLN A 310 3.08 -23.60 -2.45
CA GLN A 310 3.33 -24.32 -1.19
C GLN A 310 3.91 -25.71 -1.44
N HIS A 311 3.35 -26.46 -2.39
CA HIS A 311 3.84 -27.77 -2.78
C HIS A 311 5.28 -27.70 -3.34
N THR A 312 5.58 -26.69 -4.16
CA THR A 312 6.92 -26.51 -4.74
C THR A 312 7.95 -26.15 -3.69
N LEU A 313 7.63 -25.26 -2.75
CA LEU A 313 8.50 -24.94 -1.61
C LEU A 313 8.73 -26.15 -0.71
N CYS A 314 7.70 -26.99 -0.51
CA CYS A 314 7.86 -28.25 0.22
C CYS A 314 8.72 -29.27 -0.52
N ARG A 315 8.50 -29.43 -1.83
CA ARG A 315 9.28 -30.33 -2.69
C ARG A 315 10.76 -29.95 -2.76
N ASN A 316 11.05 -28.64 -2.75
CA ASN A 316 12.41 -28.11 -2.77
C ASN A 316 13.08 -28.16 -1.38
N GLY A 317 12.43 -28.73 -0.37
CA GLY A 317 12.97 -28.83 0.99
C GLY A 317 13.01 -27.50 1.75
N VAL A 318 12.41 -26.43 1.20
CA VAL A 318 12.36 -25.11 1.84
C VAL A 318 11.35 -25.11 2.98
N LEU A 319 10.21 -25.80 2.82
CA LEU A 319 9.17 -25.88 3.85
C LEU A 319 8.82 -27.33 4.17
N LYS A 320 8.35 -27.57 5.39
CA LYS A 320 7.79 -28.85 5.82
C LYS A 320 6.31 -28.66 6.11
N ALA A 321 5.45 -29.36 5.38
CA ALA A 321 4.02 -29.41 5.69
C ALA A 321 3.79 -30.30 6.91
N THR A 322 3.19 -29.76 7.97
CA THR A 322 2.67 -30.49 9.12
C THR A 322 1.17 -30.22 9.25
N LYS A 323 0.42 -31.02 10.03
CA LYS A 323 -1.06 -30.98 10.12
C LYS A 323 -1.61 -29.54 10.27
N GLY A 324 -1.95 -28.91 9.15
CA GLY A 324 -2.51 -27.55 9.08
C GLY A 324 -1.53 -26.38 9.10
N ALA A 325 -0.20 -26.59 9.04
CA ALA A 325 0.78 -25.50 9.06
C ALA A 325 1.99 -25.78 8.16
N LEU A 326 2.55 -24.73 7.56
CA LEU A 326 3.84 -24.79 6.86
C LEU A 326 4.93 -24.39 7.82
N GLN A 327 5.96 -25.24 7.95
CA GLN A 327 7.05 -25.04 8.88
C GLN A 327 8.38 -24.84 8.18
N TYR A 328 9.19 -23.92 8.70
CA TYR A 328 10.59 -23.75 8.35
C TYR A 328 11.43 -23.94 9.61
N SER A 329 12.53 -24.67 9.51
CA SER A 329 13.42 -24.95 10.64
C SER A 329 14.86 -24.72 10.19
N PRO A 330 15.28 -23.45 10.07
CA PRO A 330 16.66 -23.14 9.73
C PRO A 330 17.58 -23.50 10.90
N LEU A 331 18.77 -24.01 10.57
CA LEU A 331 19.88 -24.08 11.51
C LEU A 331 20.50 -22.68 11.62
N PHE A 332 20.41 -22.08 12.81
CA PHE A 332 21.07 -20.80 13.08
C PHE A 332 22.52 -21.01 13.52
N ASN A 333 23.35 -19.97 13.40
CA ASN A 333 24.78 -20.00 13.75
C ASN A 333 25.06 -20.41 15.21
N ASN A 334 24.06 -20.37 16.09
CA ASN A 334 24.13 -20.81 17.48
C ASN A 334 23.83 -22.32 17.68
N GLY A 335 23.57 -23.07 16.61
CA GLY A 335 23.22 -24.49 16.65
C GLY A 335 21.78 -24.78 17.10
N GLU A 336 20.96 -23.76 17.38
CA GLU A 336 19.56 -23.94 17.71
C GLU A 336 18.71 -24.02 16.42
N SER A 337 17.81 -24.99 16.36
CA SER A 337 16.77 -25.08 15.33
C SER A 337 15.45 -24.60 15.92
N LYS A 338 14.95 -23.44 15.47
CA LYS A 338 13.61 -22.95 15.86
C LYS A 338 12.62 -23.21 14.74
N VAL A 339 11.46 -23.77 15.10
CA VAL A 339 10.38 -24.03 14.17
C VAL A 339 9.55 -22.76 14.00
N TRP A 340 9.50 -22.27 12.77
CA TRP A 340 8.68 -21.13 12.37
C TRP A 340 7.46 -21.62 11.60
N ASN A 341 6.30 -21.02 11.87
CA ASN A 341 5.06 -21.29 11.15
C ASN A 341 4.79 -20.20 10.11
N PHE A 342 4.36 -20.60 8.92
CA PHE A 342 4.04 -19.69 7.84
C PHE A 342 2.63 -19.90 7.34
N THR A 343 2.03 -18.79 6.92
CA THR A 343 0.87 -18.81 6.06
C THR A 343 1.21 -18.02 4.80
N PHE A 344 0.70 -18.52 3.67
CA PHE A 344 0.66 -17.77 2.44
C PHE A 344 -0.80 -17.49 2.14
N GLU A 345 -1.10 -16.27 1.76
CA GLU A 345 -2.40 -15.83 1.32
C GLU A 345 -2.19 -15.04 0.01
N THR A 346 -3.16 -15.05 -0.89
CA THR A 346 -3.11 -14.19 -2.07
C THR A 346 -3.39 -12.76 -1.66
N ILE A 347 -2.69 -11.79 -2.27
CA ILE A 347 -3.04 -10.38 -2.09
C ILE A 347 -4.53 -10.19 -2.44
N PRO A 348 -5.32 -9.50 -1.60
CA PRO A 348 -6.71 -9.19 -1.90
C PRO A 348 -6.81 -8.41 -3.22
N LEU A 349 -7.86 -8.66 -4.00
CA LEU A 349 -8.11 -7.97 -5.27
C LEU A 349 -8.21 -6.45 -5.11
N SER A 350 -8.62 -5.96 -3.94
CA SER A 350 -8.55 -4.56 -3.54
C SER A 350 -8.06 -4.46 -2.09
N MET A 351 -7.03 -3.63 -1.87
CA MET A 351 -6.60 -3.21 -0.54
C MET A 351 -7.33 -1.93 -0.07
N GLY A 352 -8.16 -1.34 -0.93
CA GLY A 352 -8.83 -0.06 -0.70
C GLY A 352 -7.92 1.17 -0.78
N LEU A 353 -6.66 0.98 -1.17
CA LEU A 353 -5.69 2.05 -1.33
C LEU A 353 -5.82 2.73 -2.70
N HIS A 354 -5.40 3.98 -2.77
CA HIS A 354 -5.26 4.72 -4.02
C HIS A 354 -4.32 3.99 -5.01
N PRO A 355 -4.55 4.05 -6.34
CA PRO A 355 -3.70 3.38 -7.32
C PRO A 355 -2.23 3.82 -7.28
N GLU A 356 -1.98 5.06 -6.85
CA GLU A 356 -0.66 5.65 -6.63
C GLU A 356 0.07 5.13 -5.37
N GLU A 357 -0.63 4.45 -4.45
CA GLU A 357 0.00 3.83 -3.29
C GLU A 357 0.75 2.55 -3.69
N SER A 358 1.98 2.40 -3.22
CA SER A 358 2.75 1.18 -3.49
C SER A 358 2.13 -0.01 -2.77
N THR A 359 2.10 -1.19 -3.42
CA THR A 359 1.63 -2.44 -2.82
C THR A 359 2.40 -2.82 -1.56
N GLY A 360 3.66 -2.41 -1.48
CA GLY A 360 4.51 -2.63 -0.33
C GLY A 360 5.77 -1.77 -0.35
N THR A 361 6.52 -1.86 0.75
CA THR A 361 7.79 -1.18 0.95
C THR A 361 8.88 -2.22 1.16
N TYR A 362 10.05 -2.01 0.54
CA TYR A 362 11.16 -2.94 0.61
C TYR A 362 12.08 -2.60 1.79
N PHE A 363 12.33 -3.59 2.65
CA PHE A 363 13.25 -3.53 3.77
C PHE A 363 14.21 -4.71 3.67
N ASP A 364 15.46 -4.46 3.28
CA ASP A 364 16.57 -5.41 3.49
C ASP A 364 16.41 -6.75 2.77
N GLY A 365 15.83 -6.73 1.58
CA GLY A 365 15.50 -7.99 0.92
C GLY A 365 14.12 -8.54 1.27
N ILE A 366 13.33 -7.84 2.08
CA ILE A 366 11.99 -8.24 2.51
C ILE A 366 11.00 -7.17 2.08
N SER A 367 10.10 -7.52 1.16
CA SER A 367 8.97 -6.65 0.87
C SER A 367 7.95 -6.78 2.00
N VAL A 368 7.52 -5.66 2.58
CA VAL A 368 6.43 -5.59 3.56
C VAL A 368 5.23 -4.96 2.88
N ILE A 369 4.02 -5.48 3.10
CA ILE A 369 2.79 -4.92 2.51
C ILE A 369 2.59 -3.45 2.94
N ASN A 370 1.92 -2.64 2.12
CA ASN A 370 1.70 -1.23 2.38
C ASN A 370 1.31 -0.95 3.84
N GLN A 371 2.04 -0.05 4.49
CA GLN A 371 1.90 0.23 5.93
C GLN A 371 0.50 0.71 6.33
N ASN A 372 -0.21 1.40 5.43
CA ASN A 372 -1.57 1.90 5.67
C ASN A 372 -2.57 0.74 5.67
N TYR A 373 -2.46 -0.17 4.70
CA TYR A 373 -3.26 -1.40 4.68
C TYR A 373 -2.91 -2.34 5.83
N LEU A 374 -1.62 -2.45 6.17
CA LEU A 374 -1.15 -3.23 7.31
C LEU A 374 -1.75 -2.73 8.64
N PHE A 375 -1.91 -1.42 8.80
CA PHE A 375 -2.55 -0.83 9.97
C PHE A 375 -4.04 -1.18 10.03
N PHE A 376 -4.73 -1.08 8.90
CA PHE A 376 -6.13 -1.47 8.78
C PHE A 376 -6.38 -2.94 9.19
N ILE A 377 -5.58 -3.89 8.70
CA ILE A 377 -5.74 -5.31 9.07
C ILE A 377 -5.40 -5.58 10.54
N MET A 378 -4.46 -4.83 11.12
CA MET A 378 -4.15 -4.92 12.55
C MET A 378 -5.34 -4.48 13.41
N LEU A 379 -5.93 -3.32 13.11
CA LEU A 379 -7.10 -2.81 13.84
C LEU A 379 -8.32 -3.74 13.68
N SER A 380 -8.54 -4.25 12.48
CA SER A 380 -9.63 -5.20 12.19
C SER A 380 -9.46 -6.49 13.01
N SER A 381 -8.25 -7.06 13.02
CA SER A 381 -7.96 -8.28 13.77
C SER A 381 -8.13 -8.10 15.28
N VAL A 382 -7.59 -7.02 15.84
CA VAL A 382 -7.71 -6.76 17.28
C VAL A 382 -9.15 -6.42 17.66
N SER A 383 -9.92 -5.75 16.79
CA SER A 383 -11.35 -5.49 17.01
C SER A 383 -12.17 -6.78 17.04
N SER A 384 -11.88 -7.73 16.16
CA SER A 384 -12.55 -9.04 16.13
C SER A 384 -12.33 -9.87 17.42
N GLN A 385 -11.27 -9.58 18.18
CA GLN A 385 -10.98 -10.22 19.47
C GLN A 385 -11.64 -9.51 20.66
N GLY A 386 -12.35 -8.40 20.41
CA GLY A 386 -13.07 -7.60 21.40
C GLY A 386 -12.30 -6.37 21.89
N LEU A 387 -13.07 -5.32 22.22
CA LEU A 387 -12.59 -4.12 22.90
C LEU A 387 -13.18 -4.06 24.32
N PRO A 388 -12.45 -3.55 25.33
CA PRO A 388 -11.09 -2.98 25.26
C PRO A 388 -10.00 -4.03 25.01
N MET A 389 -8.91 -3.60 24.37
CA MET A 389 -7.79 -4.47 23.96
C MET A 389 -7.08 -5.08 25.17
N LYS A 390 -6.62 -6.33 25.02
CA LYS A 390 -5.68 -6.94 25.98
C LYS A 390 -4.36 -6.14 26.02
N PRO A 391 -3.63 -6.10 27.15
CA PRO A 391 -2.42 -5.28 27.31
C PRO A 391 -1.35 -5.49 26.22
N LYS A 392 -1.19 -6.74 25.75
CA LYS A 392 -0.27 -7.07 24.66
C LYS A 392 -0.68 -6.46 23.32
N ALA A 393 -1.98 -6.50 22.99
CA ALA A 393 -2.52 -5.92 21.77
C ALA A 393 -2.46 -4.39 21.81
N TYR A 394 -2.77 -3.78 22.97
CA TYR A 394 -2.60 -2.34 23.18
C TYR A 394 -1.14 -1.90 22.91
N LYS A 395 -0.16 -2.62 23.49
CA LYS A 395 1.27 -2.33 23.28
C LYS A 395 1.66 -2.35 21.79
N TYR A 396 1.14 -3.32 21.06
CA TYR A 396 1.37 -3.48 19.61
C TYR A 396 0.74 -2.34 18.81
N VAL A 397 -0.54 -2.05 19.02
CA VAL A 397 -1.25 -0.96 18.33
C VAL A 397 -0.61 0.40 18.63
N SER A 398 -0.28 0.67 19.89
CA SER A 398 0.38 1.92 20.31
C SER A 398 1.75 2.11 19.65
N SER A 399 2.55 1.04 19.53
CA SER A 399 3.87 1.12 18.88
C SER A 399 3.78 1.21 17.35
N ALA A 400 2.75 0.62 16.74
CA ALA A 400 2.46 0.80 15.32
C ALA A 400 2.04 2.25 15.01
N LEU A 401 1.16 2.83 15.83
CA LEU A 401 0.75 4.23 15.75
C LEU A 401 1.95 5.18 15.85
N GLU A 402 2.83 4.97 16.82
CA GLU A 402 4.02 5.79 17.00
C GLU A 402 4.98 5.69 15.79
N LEU A 403 5.12 4.50 15.20
CA LEU A 403 5.94 4.31 14.00
C LEU A 403 5.35 5.07 12.80
N LEU A 404 4.04 4.99 12.59
CA LEU A 404 3.33 5.70 11.51
C LEU A 404 3.41 7.21 11.69
N ARG A 405 3.28 7.69 12.93
CA ARG A 405 3.45 9.11 13.29
C ARG A 405 4.85 9.61 12.95
N ARG A 406 5.90 8.88 13.31
CA ARG A 406 7.29 9.24 12.98
C ARG A 406 7.54 9.28 11.47
N ARG A 407 6.86 8.42 10.72
CA ARG A 407 6.91 8.38 9.26
C ARG A 407 6.03 9.43 8.57
N LYS A 408 5.33 10.28 9.34
CA LYS A 408 4.37 11.28 8.85
C LYS A 408 3.32 10.65 7.90
N ALA A 409 2.93 9.41 8.18
CA ALA A 409 1.94 8.71 7.36
C ALA A 409 0.58 9.42 7.46
N ASN A 410 -0.09 9.64 6.33
CA ASN A 410 -1.48 10.06 6.30
C ASN A 410 -2.33 8.88 5.86
N ILE A 411 -2.77 8.07 6.83
CA ILE A 411 -3.46 6.81 6.55
C ILE A 411 -4.77 7.10 5.83
N ARG A 412 -5.51 8.12 6.27
CA ARG A 412 -6.79 8.49 5.67
C ARG A 412 -6.65 8.83 4.19
N ALA A 413 -5.63 9.62 3.82
CA ALA A 413 -5.37 10.03 2.44
C ALA A 413 -4.90 8.88 1.54
N ALA A 414 -4.39 7.79 2.10
CA ALA A 414 -3.94 6.63 1.34
C ALA A 414 -5.09 5.74 0.84
N PHE A 415 -6.28 5.80 1.46
CA PHE A 415 -7.43 5.01 1.05
C PHE A 415 -8.26 5.74 0.01
N GLY A 416 -8.29 5.21 -1.21
CA GLY A 416 -9.15 5.69 -2.31
C GLY A 416 -10.52 5.00 -2.36
N ASP A 417 -10.65 3.84 -1.69
CA ASP A 417 -11.91 3.12 -1.56
C ASP A 417 -12.71 3.65 -0.37
N VAL A 418 -13.87 4.24 -0.69
CA VAL A 418 -14.78 4.86 0.28
C VAL A 418 -15.30 3.85 1.30
N SER A 419 -15.51 2.59 0.92
CA SER A 419 -15.98 1.55 1.83
C SER A 419 -14.90 1.17 2.83
N LYS A 420 -13.68 0.86 2.34
CA LYS A 420 -12.55 0.51 3.21
C LYS A 420 -12.17 1.65 4.15
N LEU A 421 -12.27 2.89 3.67
CA LEU A 421 -12.07 4.07 4.49
C LEU A 421 -13.16 4.20 5.58
N ALA A 422 -14.42 3.88 5.27
CA ALA A 422 -15.51 3.89 6.26
C ALA A 422 -15.33 2.78 7.32
N GLU A 423 -14.89 1.58 6.92
CA GLU A 423 -14.52 0.50 7.85
C GLU A 423 -13.39 0.95 8.78
N LEU A 424 -12.36 1.61 8.23
CA LEU A 424 -11.26 2.17 9.01
C LEU A 424 -11.76 3.23 10.00
N ASP A 425 -12.63 4.14 9.57
CA ASP A 425 -13.20 5.19 10.44
C ASP A 425 -14.03 4.60 11.59
N LYS A 426 -14.79 3.54 11.32
CA LYS A 426 -15.57 2.81 12.33
C LYS A 426 -14.66 2.15 13.35
N LEU A 427 -13.59 1.50 12.89
CA LEU A 427 -12.57 0.91 13.77
C LEU A 427 -11.91 2.00 14.61
N VAL A 428 -11.42 3.09 14.02
CA VAL A 428 -10.74 4.17 14.75
C VAL A 428 -11.66 4.79 15.80
N ARG A 429 -12.95 4.99 15.51
CA ARG A 429 -13.95 5.46 16.49
C ARG A 429 -14.13 4.49 17.65
N ALA A 430 -14.26 3.19 17.36
CA ALA A 430 -14.39 2.18 18.40
C ALA A 430 -13.16 2.14 19.32
N TYR A 431 -11.95 2.28 18.76
CA TYR A 431 -10.71 2.32 19.52
C TYR A 431 -10.59 3.61 20.34
N ALA A 432 -10.91 4.77 19.76
CA ALA A 432 -10.89 6.06 20.45
C ALA A 432 -11.96 6.19 21.54
N ALA A 433 -13.04 5.41 21.47
CA ALA A 433 -14.03 5.29 22.53
C ALA A 433 -13.54 4.38 23.66
N ALA A 434 -12.89 3.27 23.33
CA ALA A 434 -12.37 2.31 24.30
C ALA A 434 -11.04 2.74 24.96
N HIS A 435 -10.22 3.54 24.27
CA HIS A 435 -8.87 4.00 24.67
C HIS A 435 -8.70 5.49 24.28
N PRO A 436 -9.30 6.43 25.03
CA PRO A 436 -9.29 7.87 24.70
C PRO A 436 -7.88 8.48 24.54
N GLU A 437 -6.88 7.94 25.22
CA GLU A 437 -5.48 8.34 25.17
C GLU A 437 -4.82 8.12 23.80
N LEU A 438 -5.40 7.27 22.93
CA LEU A 438 -4.88 7.04 21.59
C LEU A 438 -5.38 8.08 20.56
N ARG A 439 -6.33 8.95 20.93
CA ARG A 439 -6.95 9.92 20.00
C ARG A 439 -5.95 10.84 19.33
N GLU A 440 -5.02 11.40 20.09
CA GLU A 440 -3.99 12.29 19.54
C GLU A 440 -3.07 11.55 18.56
N ASN A 441 -2.77 10.29 18.83
CA ASN A 441 -1.95 9.47 17.95
C ASN A 441 -2.68 9.14 16.63
N PHE A 442 -3.98 8.90 16.67
CA PHE A 442 -4.80 8.75 15.45
C PHE A 442 -4.88 10.07 14.67
N ALA A 443 -5.12 11.20 15.34
CA ALA A 443 -5.15 12.50 14.68
C ALA A 443 -3.82 12.82 13.97
N ALA A 444 -2.69 12.52 14.62
CA ALA A 444 -1.35 12.78 14.08
C ALA A 444 -0.99 11.99 12.81
N ILE A 445 -1.76 10.95 12.46
CA ILE A 445 -1.59 10.15 11.25
C ILE A 445 -2.73 10.35 10.23
N GLY A 446 -3.42 11.50 10.33
CA GLY A 446 -4.49 11.89 9.42
C GLY A 446 -5.86 11.29 9.73
N LEU A 447 -6.02 10.60 10.87
CA LEU A 447 -7.28 10.03 11.34
C LEU A 447 -7.91 10.92 12.43
N ASP A 448 -7.96 12.23 12.18
CA ASP A 448 -8.57 13.18 13.08
C ASP A 448 -10.10 13.03 13.06
N LEU A 449 -10.63 12.54 14.18
CA LEU A 449 -12.06 12.29 14.38
C LEU A 449 -12.85 13.59 14.61
N SER A 450 -12.19 14.75 14.79
CA SER A 450 -12.83 16.06 14.98
C SER A 450 -13.13 16.79 13.67
N LEU A 451 -12.37 16.48 12.60
CA LEU A 451 -12.48 17.10 11.27
C LEU A 451 -13.13 16.19 10.22
N ALA A 452 -13.47 14.95 10.55
CA ALA A 452 -14.08 14.03 9.60
C ALA A 452 -15.60 14.30 9.44
N PRO A 453 -16.09 14.65 8.23
CA PRO A 453 -17.51 14.55 7.94
C PRO A 453 -17.90 13.09 8.14
N THR A 454 -18.89 12.83 8.99
CA THR A 454 -19.29 11.50 9.47
C THR A 454 -19.95 10.65 8.38
N LEU A 455 -19.29 10.33 7.26
CA LEU A 455 -19.74 9.36 6.25
C LEU A 455 -20.11 8.02 6.90
N PRO A 456 -21.35 7.52 6.72
CA PRO A 456 -21.63 6.10 6.78
C PRO A 456 -21.83 5.52 5.37
N GLU A 457 -21.06 4.45 5.11
CA GLU A 457 -21.44 3.19 4.45
C GLU A 457 -22.48 3.27 3.30
N ILE A 458 -22.00 3.14 2.05
CA ILE A 458 -22.68 2.30 1.05
C ILE A 458 -21.62 1.32 0.52
N ASP A 459 -21.58 0.15 1.13
CA ASP A 459 -20.94 -1.05 0.59
C ASP A 459 -21.94 -1.74 -0.33
N CYS A 460 -21.56 -1.97 -1.59
CA CYS A 460 -21.95 -3.10 -2.46
C CYS A 460 -21.80 -2.70 -3.94
N ILE A 461 -20.64 -2.96 -4.54
CA ILE A 461 -20.56 -3.21 -5.99
C ILE A 461 -19.74 -4.47 -6.23
N ALA A 462 -20.44 -5.59 -6.43
CA ALA A 462 -19.88 -6.74 -7.11
C ALA A 462 -19.77 -6.38 -8.60
N SER A 463 -18.55 -6.45 -9.16
CA SER A 463 -18.34 -6.33 -10.61
C SER A 463 -19.07 -7.46 -11.34
N LEU A 464 -20.26 -7.17 -11.87
CA LEU A 464 -20.99 -8.01 -12.81
C LEU A 464 -20.93 -7.31 -14.18
N LYS A 465 -20.21 -7.90 -15.13
CA LYS A 465 -20.30 -7.51 -16.54
C LYS A 465 -21.45 -8.28 -17.18
N PHE A 466 -22.48 -7.58 -17.61
CA PHE A 466 -23.58 -8.16 -18.39
C PHE A 466 -23.37 -7.92 -19.90
N PRO A 467 -23.71 -8.88 -20.78
CA PRO A 467 -23.87 -8.58 -22.19
C PRO A 467 -25.05 -7.62 -22.41
N PRO A 468 -25.03 -6.76 -23.45
CA PRO A 468 -26.14 -5.88 -23.76
C PRO A 468 -27.39 -6.71 -24.09
N ILE A 469 -28.39 -6.64 -23.21
CA ILE A 469 -29.74 -7.16 -23.50
C ILE A 469 -30.35 -6.27 -24.58
N GLY A 470 -30.87 -6.91 -25.64
CA GLY A 470 -31.34 -6.26 -26.86
C GLY A 470 -32.21 -5.03 -26.65
N ALA A 471 -32.05 -4.07 -27.57
CA ALA A 471 -32.58 -2.72 -27.57
C ALA A 471 -33.99 -2.55 -26.98
N LYS A 472 -34.06 -1.80 -25.86
CA LYS A 472 -35.10 -0.83 -25.41
C LYS A 472 -35.34 -0.75 -23.89
N GLY A 473 -34.61 -1.49 -23.05
CA GLY A 473 -34.75 -1.41 -21.58
C GLY A 473 -33.59 -0.71 -20.87
N ALA A 474 -33.87 0.24 -19.99
CA ALA A 474 -32.90 0.74 -19.00
C ALA A 474 -32.96 -0.16 -17.76
N VAL A 475 -31.80 -0.68 -17.34
CA VAL A 475 -31.64 -1.54 -16.16
C VAL A 475 -30.90 -0.72 -15.11
N VAL A 476 -31.39 -0.71 -13.87
CA VAL A 476 -30.86 0.13 -12.79
C VAL A 476 -30.74 -0.68 -11.51
N PHE A 477 -29.60 -0.60 -10.81
CA PHE A 477 -29.28 -1.41 -9.64
C PHE A 477 -29.55 -0.68 -8.32
N GLN A 478 -29.96 -1.45 -7.31
CA GLN A 478 -30.01 -1.08 -5.91
C GLN A 478 -29.39 -2.23 -5.09
N ALA A 479 -28.42 -1.95 -4.24
CA ALA A 479 -27.76 -2.97 -3.43
C ALA A 479 -27.89 -2.65 -1.93
N ALA A 480 -28.14 -3.67 -1.12
CA ALA A 480 -28.16 -3.60 0.34
C ALA A 480 -27.12 -4.57 0.92
N ALA A 481 -26.54 -4.21 2.07
CA ALA A 481 -25.55 -4.99 2.78
C ALA A 481 -26.10 -6.38 3.15
N ASP A 482 -25.34 -7.41 2.76
CA ASP A 482 -25.61 -8.86 2.90
C ASP A 482 -26.41 -9.53 1.75
N ALA A 483 -25.74 -9.65 0.60
CA ALA A 483 -25.87 -10.74 -0.40
C ALA A 483 -27.06 -10.80 -1.37
N ASP A 484 -27.98 -9.83 -1.37
CA ASP A 484 -29.09 -9.73 -2.34
C ASP A 484 -28.94 -8.49 -3.25
N VAL A 485 -29.28 -8.64 -4.53
CA VAL A 485 -29.19 -7.57 -5.56
C VAL A 485 -30.59 -7.26 -6.08
N ASP A 486 -31.05 -6.02 -5.91
CA ASP A 486 -32.31 -5.53 -6.48
C ASP A 486 -32.06 -4.79 -7.80
N ILE A 487 -32.84 -5.11 -8.82
CA ILE A 487 -32.72 -4.53 -10.16
C ILE A 487 -34.08 -3.95 -10.56
N LEU A 488 -34.14 -2.63 -10.67
CA LEU A 488 -35.27 -1.92 -11.25
C LEU A 488 -35.15 -1.93 -12.79
N VAL A 489 -36.15 -2.46 -13.47
CA VAL A 489 -36.19 -2.56 -14.93
C VAL A 489 -37.32 -1.71 -15.47
N SER A 490 -36.98 -0.77 -16.34
CA SER A 490 -37.97 0.00 -17.12
C SER A 490 -38.23 -0.75 -18.44
N SER A 491 -39.14 -1.72 -18.39
CA SER A 491 -39.55 -2.56 -19.52
C SER A 491 -41.04 -2.89 -19.42
N SER A 492 -41.68 -3.15 -20.56
CA SER A 492 -43.04 -3.71 -20.62
C SER A 492 -43.06 -5.23 -20.43
N ALA A 493 -41.90 -5.88 -20.39
CA ALA A 493 -41.80 -7.32 -20.16
C ALA A 493 -42.03 -7.67 -18.69
N GLU A 494 -42.67 -8.81 -18.44
CA GLU A 494 -42.85 -9.34 -17.09
C GLU A 494 -41.52 -9.77 -16.47
N ALA A 495 -41.42 -9.71 -15.14
CA ALA A 495 -40.21 -10.07 -14.42
C ALA A 495 -39.76 -11.52 -14.71
N GLU A 496 -40.67 -12.47 -14.82
CA GLU A 496 -40.34 -13.87 -15.12
C GLU A 496 -39.71 -14.04 -16.51
N VAL A 497 -40.18 -13.29 -17.52
CA VAL A 497 -39.59 -13.31 -18.87
C VAL A 497 -38.15 -12.79 -18.86
N ILE A 498 -37.87 -11.76 -18.06
CA ILE A 498 -36.51 -11.21 -17.92
C ILE A 498 -35.61 -12.20 -17.18
N LYS A 499 -36.11 -12.84 -16.11
CA LYS A 499 -35.38 -13.90 -15.39
C LYS A 499 -35.01 -15.05 -16.32
N ASP A 500 -35.96 -15.53 -17.12
CA ASP A 500 -35.71 -16.59 -18.11
C ASP A 500 -34.69 -16.14 -19.16
N THR A 501 -34.77 -14.90 -19.62
CA THR A 501 -33.81 -14.34 -20.59
C THR A 501 -32.39 -14.33 -20.02
N LEU A 502 -32.20 -13.90 -18.77
CA LEU A 502 -30.90 -13.88 -18.10
C LEU A 502 -30.32 -15.29 -17.94
N VAL A 503 -31.16 -16.25 -17.55
CA VAL A 503 -30.76 -17.66 -17.39
C VAL A 503 -30.40 -18.28 -18.73
N ASN A 504 -31.14 -17.97 -19.78
CA ASN A 504 -30.87 -18.49 -21.13
C ASN A 504 -29.61 -17.88 -21.75
N GLN A 505 -29.31 -16.61 -21.46
CA GLN A 505 -28.11 -15.93 -21.95
C GLN A 505 -26.85 -16.36 -21.22
N ASP A 506 -26.92 -16.55 -19.90
CA ASP A 506 -25.78 -16.96 -19.09
C ASP A 506 -26.18 -18.01 -18.04
N PRO A 507 -26.43 -19.26 -18.46
CA PRO A 507 -26.81 -20.36 -17.56
C PRO A 507 -25.65 -20.79 -16.65
N LEU A 508 -24.44 -20.32 -16.92
CA LEU A 508 -23.27 -20.61 -16.08
C LEU A 508 -23.31 -19.79 -14.81
N HIS A 509 -23.91 -18.60 -14.81
CA HIS A 509 -23.97 -17.75 -13.63
C HIS A 509 -25.40 -17.50 -13.13
N PHE A 510 -26.42 -17.53 -13.99
CA PHE A 510 -27.81 -17.32 -13.59
C PHE A 510 -28.59 -18.62 -13.56
N TYR A 511 -29.42 -18.79 -12.53
CA TYR A 511 -30.28 -19.96 -12.39
C TYR A 511 -31.46 -19.65 -11.46
N LEU A 512 -32.56 -20.40 -11.63
CA LEU A 512 -33.78 -20.22 -10.87
C LEU A 512 -33.92 -21.24 -9.74
N LYS A 513 -34.45 -20.80 -8.59
CA LYS A 513 -34.90 -21.68 -7.51
C LYS A 513 -36.38 -21.43 -7.23
N ARG A 514 -37.14 -22.48 -6.91
CA ARG A 514 -38.53 -22.32 -6.47
C ARG A 514 -38.59 -21.49 -5.18
N ALA A 515 -39.61 -20.64 -5.06
CA ALA A 515 -39.87 -19.88 -3.85
C ALA A 515 -40.09 -20.82 -2.64
N ARG A 516 -39.62 -20.39 -1.46
CA ARG A 516 -39.83 -21.15 -0.20
C ARG A 516 -41.24 -21.02 0.36
N THR A 517 -41.99 -20.03 -0.11
CA THR A 517 -43.36 -19.76 0.34
C THR A 517 -44.29 -20.87 -0.16
N PRO A 518 -45.02 -21.59 0.72
CA PRO A 518 -45.97 -22.61 0.31
C PRO A 518 -47.01 -22.06 -0.67
N GLY A 519 -47.19 -22.72 -1.82
CA GLY A 519 -48.16 -22.33 -2.85
C GLY A 519 -47.71 -21.20 -3.79
N ALA A 520 -46.53 -20.61 -3.59
CA ALA A 520 -46.00 -19.62 -4.51
C ALA A 520 -45.60 -20.26 -5.86
N THR A 521 -46.06 -19.67 -6.95
CA THR A 521 -45.78 -20.13 -8.34
C THR A 521 -44.55 -19.47 -8.95
N TYR A 522 -44.03 -18.39 -8.34
CA TYR A 522 -42.89 -17.64 -8.86
C TYR A 522 -41.55 -18.30 -8.55
N GLN A 523 -40.55 -18.01 -9.39
CA GLN A 523 -39.18 -18.47 -9.19
C GLN A 523 -38.27 -17.31 -8.76
N VAL A 524 -37.31 -17.63 -7.90
CA VAL A 524 -36.31 -16.69 -7.41
C VAL A 524 -35.07 -16.83 -8.28
N LEU A 525 -34.61 -15.71 -8.84
CA LEU A 525 -33.37 -15.67 -9.61
C LEU A 525 -32.18 -15.62 -8.66
N TRP A 526 -31.17 -16.44 -8.98
CA TRP A 526 -29.91 -16.48 -8.25
C TRP A 526 -28.76 -16.28 -9.22
N TYR A 527 -27.80 -15.47 -8.79
CA TYR A 527 -26.49 -15.39 -9.39
C TYR A 527 -25.53 -16.29 -8.63
N ARG A 528 -24.72 -17.08 -9.33
CA ARG A 528 -23.60 -17.83 -8.76
C ARG A 528 -22.30 -17.28 -9.32
N GLN A 529 -21.42 -16.89 -8.43
CA GLN A 529 -20.05 -16.57 -8.76
C GLN A 529 -19.18 -17.77 -8.38
N ARG A 530 -18.52 -18.37 -9.37
CA ARG A 530 -17.47 -19.35 -9.12
C ARG A 530 -16.15 -18.61 -8.98
N LEU A 531 -15.61 -18.63 -7.77
CA LEU A 531 -14.29 -18.11 -7.48
C LEU A 531 -13.36 -19.31 -7.36
N ASP A 532 -12.45 -19.41 -8.31
CA ASP A 532 -11.35 -20.36 -8.25
C ASP A 532 -10.30 -19.79 -7.27
N ILE A 533 -10.35 -20.24 -6.02
CA ILE A 533 -9.41 -19.84 -4.96
C ILE A 533 -8.58 -21.05 -4.58
N GLY A 534 -7.62 -21.40 -5.45
CA GLY A 534 -6.68 -22.50 -5.23
C GLY A 534 -7.26 -23.87 -5.59
N ASP A 535 -7.19 -24.85 -4.69
CA ASP A 535 -7.78 -26.19 -4.90
C ASP A 535 -9.27 -26.27 -4.51
N LYS A 536 -9.89 -25.13 -4.20
CA LYS A 536 -11.30 -25.06 -3.78
C LYS A 536 -12.09 -24.12 -4.69
N ASP A 537 -13.03 -24.71 -5.41
CA ASP A 537 -14.12 -23.98 -6.05
C ASP A 537 -15.04 -23.39 -4.97
N ILE A 538 -14.87 -22.10 -4.67
CA ILE A 538 -15.79 -21.38 -3.80
C ILE A 538 -16.91 -20.82 -4.66
N THR A 539 -18.09 -21.40 -4.55
CA THR A 539 -19.29 -20.86 -5.19
C THR A 539 -20.00 -19.93 -4.21
N ARG A 540 -19.97 -18.63 -4.48
CA ARG A 540 -20.84 -17.66 -3.80
C ARG A 540 -22.16 -17.56 -4.57
N GLN A 541 -23.25 -17.42 -3.84
CA GLN A 541 -24.59 -17.30 -4.42
C GLN A 541 -25.25 -16.06 -3.84
N SER A 542 -25.83 -15.25 -4.72
CA SER A 542 -26.58 -14.04 -4.37
C SER A 542 -27.95 -14.11 -4.98
N LYS A 543 -28.97 -13.69 -4.23
CA LYS A 543 -30.31 -13.56 -4.77
C LYS A 543 -30.34 -12.33 -5.68
N VAL A 544 -31.07 -12.41 -6.78
CA VAL A 544 -31.30 -11.28 -7.69
C VAL A 544 -32.80 -11.07 -7.78
N ASP A 545 -33.28 -9.94 -7.30
CA ASP A 545 -34.67 -9.53 -7.37
C ASP A 545 -34.85 -8.56 -8.53
N ILE A 546 -35.75 -8.91 -9.44
CA ILE A 546 -36.10 -8.07 -10.60
C ILE A 546 -37.44 -7.40 -10.30
N VAL A 547 -37.42 -6.08 -10.25
CA VAL A 547 -38.59 -5.25 -9.99
C VAL A 547 -38.90 -4.44 -11.24
N ILE A 548 -40.13 -4.58 -11.76
CA ILE A 548 -40.56 -3.82 -12.94
C ILE A 548 -41.07 -2.46 -12.49
N ALA A 549 -40.66 -1.39 -13.18
CA ALA A 549 -41.18 -0.05 -12.95
C ALA A 549 -42.73 -0.03 -12.97
N GLY A 550 -43.32 0.77 -12.09
CA GLY A 550 -44.77 0.77 -11.81
C GLY A 550 -45.20 -0.25 -10.75
N THR A 551 -44.38 -1.26 -10.44
CA THR A 551 -44.62 -2.18 -9.32
C THR A 551 -44.20 -1.51 -8.02
N MET A 552 -45.00 -1.66 -6.95
CA MET A 552 -44.78 -0.99 -5.65
C MET A 552 -44.67 0.55 -5.78
N MET A 553 -45.33 1.14 -6.78
CA MET A 553 -45.29 2.58 -7.09
C MET A 553 -43.89 3.11 -7.47
N LEU A 554 -42.95 2.22 -7.80
CA LEU A 554 -41.62 2.62 -8.27
C LEU A 554 -41.69 3.33 -9.63
N PRO A 555 -40.87 4.37 -9.84
CA PRO A 555 -40.96 5.17 -11.05
C PRO A 555 -40.28 4.49 -12.23
N SER A 556 -40.73 4.81 -13.44
CA SER A 556 -40.00 4.44 -14.66
C SER A 556 -38.85 5.43 -14.85
N LEU A 557 -37.62 4.94 -14.83
CA LEU A 557 -36.43 5.78 -14.93
C LEU A 557 -35.92 5.81 -16.37
N SER A 558 -35.66 7.01 -16.88
CA SER A 558 -34.95 7.18 -18.14
C SER A 558 -33.43 7.04 -17.92
N SER A 559 -32.68 6.71 -18.98
CA SER A 559 -31.21 6.67 -18.92
C SER A 559 -30.56 8.01 -18.54
N ARG A 560 -31.29 9.14 -18.68
CA ARG A 560 -30.79 10.48 -18.29
C ARG A 560 -30.93 10.74 -16.79
N SER A 561 -31.87 10.05 -16.14
CA SER A 561 -32.11 10.15 -14.71
C SER A 561 -31.27 9.17 -13.89
N THR A 562 -30.62 8.18 -14.51
CA THR A 562 -29.80 7.19 -13.79
C THR A 562 -28.41 7.73 -13.48
N VAL A 563 -27.90 7.44 -12.28
CA VAL A 563 -26.55 7.81 -11.86
C VAL A 563 -25.60 6.68 -12.23
N VAL A 564 -24.56 6.92 -13.03
CA VAL A 564 -23.59 5.88 -13.38
C VAL A 564 -22.38 5.98 -12.44
N LYS A 565 -22.11 4.91 -11.69
CA LYS A 565 -20.93 4.78 -10.84
C LYS A 565 -20.22 3.47 -11.16
N GLU A 566 -18.92 3.53 -11.43
CA GLU A 566 -18.10 2.33 -11.78
C GLU A 566 -18.70 1.50 -12.92
N ALA A 567 -19.25 2.18 -13.93
CA ALA A 567 -19.98 1.60 -15.07
C ALA A 567 -21.29 0.86 -14.70
N LEU A 568 -21.76 0.95 -13.46
CA LEU A 568 -23.08 0.46 -13.04
C LEU A 568 -24.11 1.60 -13.00
N PRO A 569 -25.28 1.43 -13.64
CA PRO A 569 -26.41 2.35 -13.51
C PRO A 569 -27.08 2.14 -12.15
N LEU A 570 -27.09 3.16 -11.31
CA LEU A 570 -27.71 3.17 -9.98
C LEU A 570 -28.98 4.03 -9.98
N VAL A 571 -29.92 3.66 -9.10
CA VAL A 571 -31.12 4.47 -8.86
C VAL A 571 -30.71 5.79 -8.19
N PRO A 572 -31.34 6.93 -8.53
CA PRO A 572 -31.09 8.19 -7.84
C PRO A 572 -31.35 8.07 -6.34
N LEU A 573 -30.60 8.84 -5.53
CA LEU A 573 -30.78 8.86 -4.08
C LEU A 573 -32.18 9.30 -3.69
N GLU A 574 -32.79 10.16 -4.51
CA GLU A 574 -34.18 10.59 -4.44
C GLU A 574 -35.14 9.40 -4.40
N VAL A 575 -34.98 8.49 -5.35
CA VAL A 575 -35.84 7.31 -5.49
C VAL A 575 -35.57 6.32 -4.35
N LEU A 576 -34.29 6.13 -4.02
CA LEU A 576 -33.85 5.22 -2.97
C LEU A 576 -34.41 5.60 -1.60
N LEU A 577 -34.27 6.88 -1.21
CA LEU A 577 -34.70 7.37 0.10
C LEU A 577 -36.21 7.23 0.28
N LEU A 578 -36.99 7.66 -0.71
CA LEU A 578 -38.46 7.64 -0.62
C LEU A 578 -39.00 6.21 -0.64
N HIS A 579 -38.36 5.30 -1.39
CA HIS A 579 -38.74 3.89 -1.39
C HIS A 579 -38.38 3.19 -0.08
N LYS A 580 -37.26 3.54 0.57
CA LYS A 580 -36.93 3.04 1.92
C LYS A 580 -37.94 3.55 2.96
N LEU A 581 -38.37 4.81 2.86
CA LEU A 581 -39.42 5.37 3.71
C LEU A 581 -40.76 4.63 3.55
N GLN A 582 -41.15 4.31 2.32
CA GLN A 582 -42.30 3.44 2.07
C GLN A 582 -42.10 2.06 2.73
N GLY A 583 -40.96 1.40 2.51
CA GLY A 583 -40.68 0.08 3.06
C GLY A 583 -40.79 0.05 4.58
N TRP A 584 -40.25 1.07 5.26
CA TRP A 584 -40.43 1.24 6.71
C TRP A 584 -41.90 1.36 7.09
N HIS A 585 -42.68 2.20 6.40
CA HIS A 585 -44.09 2.40 6.70
C HIS A 585 -44.90 1.11 6.51
N ASP A 586 -44.70 0.42 5.39
CA ASP A 586 -45.38 -0.84 5.07
C ASP A 586 -45.03 -1.92 6.10
N HIS A 587 -43.75 -1.99 6.51
CA HIS A 587 -43.35 -2.86 7.61
C HIS A 587 -43.91 -2.42 8.97
N SER A 588 -44.15 -1.12 9.21
CA SER A 588 -44.72 -0.57 10.45
C SER A 588 -46.14 -1.04 10.72
N ILE A 589 -46.95 -1.13 9.65
CA ILE A 589 -48.36 -1.52 9.71
C ILE A 589 -48.59 -3.01 9.44
N ALA A 590 -47.55 -3.77 9.06
CA ALA A 590 -47.68 -5.18 8.75
C ALA A 590 -48.14 -6.00 9.98
N PRO A 591 -49.17 -6.86 9.85
CA PRO A 591 -49.60 -7.72 10.96
C PRO A 591 -48.54 -8.77 11.31
N GLU A 592 -47.77 -9.24 10.33
CA GLU A 592 -46.82 -10.33 10.50
C GLU A 592 -45.54 -9.87 11.22
N LEU A 593 -45.22 -10.54 12.33
CA LEU A 593 -44.07 -10.18 13.19
C LEU A 593 -42.73 -10.18 12.44
N HIS A 594 -42.53 -11.11 11.51
CA HIS A 594 -41.27 -11.21 10.76
C HIS A 594 -41.06 -10.06 9.77
N LYS A 595 -42.14 -9.45 9.25
CA LYS A 595 -42.07 -8.23 8.42
C LYS A 595 -41.78 -7.02 9.31
N ARG A 596 -42.42 -6.92 10.47
CA ARG A 596 -42.15 -5.85 11.46
C ARG A 596 -40.69 -5.81 11.93
N ARG A 597 -40.04 -6.98 12.07
CA ARG A 597 -38.62 -7.06 12.42
C ARG A 597 -37.69 -6.37 11.42
N LYS A 598 -38.11 -6.16 10.16
CA LYS A 598 -37.31 -5.47 9.15
C LYS A 598 -37.27 -3.95 9.32
N GLN A 599 -38.21 -3.37 10.08
CA GLN A 599 -38.26 -1.92 10.32
C GLN A 599 -36.95 -1.37 10.87
N THR A 600 -36.26 -2.11 11.74
CA THR A 600 -34.98 -1.67 12.32
C THR A 600 -33.92 -1.45 11.25
N ALA A 601 -33.88 -2.30 10.22
CA ALA A 601 -32.99 -2.12 9.09
C ALA A 601 -33.42 -0.92 8.23
N ASP A 602 -34.71 -0.77 7.94
CA ASP A 602 -35.20 0.38 7.16
C ASP A 602 -34.93 1.71 7.86
N ILE A 603 -35.09 1.80 9.19
CA ILE A 603 -34.77 3.00 9.96
C ILE A 603 -33.29 3.35 9.84
N ALA A 604 -32.41 2.35 9.93
CA ALA A 604 -30.97 2.55 9.78
C ALA A 604 -30.64 3.03 8.36
N ASP A 605 -31.25 2.41 7.34
CA ASP A 605 -31.07 2.77 5.94
C ASP A 605 -31.57 4.18 5.63
N ILE A 606 -32.76 4.56 6.13
CA ILE A 606 -33.32 5.92 5.96
C ILE A 606 -32.39 6.95 6.62
N ARG A 607 -31.98 6.72 7.86
CA ARG A 607 -31.03 7.60 8.57
C ARG A 607 -29.70 7.73 7.84
N CYS A 608 -29.20 6.62 7.30
CA CYS A 608 -27.97 6.63 6.51
C CYS A 608 -28.15 7.45 5.24
N THR A 609 -29.20 7.16 4.48
CA THR A 609 -29.50 7.81 3.19
C THR A 609 -29.75 9.30 3.36
N LEU A 610 -30.47 9.73 4.40
CA LEU A 610 -30.66 11.15 4.74
C LEU A 610 -29.33 11.88 4.91
N LYS A 611 -28.40 11.29 5.66
CA LYS A 611 -27.06 11.87 5.87
C LYS A 611 -26.26 11.98 4.57
N ILE A 612 -26.42 11.02 3.65
CA ILE A 612 -25.76 11.05 2.35
C ILE A 612 -26.34 12.18 1.50
N VAL A 613 -27.67 12.27 1.41
CA VAL A 613 -28.37 13.32 0.67
C VAL A 613 -27.96 14.70 1.19
N LEU A 614 -28.04 14.93 2.50
CA LEU A 614 -27.72 16.22 3.09
C LEU A 614 -26.28 16.67 2.83
N ARG A 615 -25.32 15.73 2.75
CA ARG A 615 -23.93 16.06 2.38
C ARG A 615 -23.74 16.41 0.92
N SER A 616 -24.59 15.86 0.06
CA SER A 616 -24.53 16.13 -1.37
C SER A 616 -25.15 17.48 -1.75
N LEU A 617 -25.89 18.12 -0.83
CA LEU A 617 -26.45 19.45 -1.05
C LEU A 617 -25.34 20.50 -1.00
N THR A 618 -25.06 21.15 -2.13
CA THR A 618 -24.00 22.17 -2.27
C THR A 618 -24.47 23.59 -1.89
N GLY A 619 -25.60 23.74 -1.20
CA GLY A 619 -26.16 25.05 -0.80
C GLY A 619 -27.42 24.93 0.06
N ALA A 620 -28.06 26.06 0.38
CA ALA A 620 -29.32 26.15 1.13
C ALA A 620 -30.56 25.80 0.28
N GLU A 621 -30.44 24.83 -0.62
CA GLU A 621 -31.49 24.51 -1.59
C GLU A 621 -32.58 23.63 -0.96
N ARG A 622 -33.71 24.26 -0.63
CA ARG A 622 -34.98 23.58 -0.24
C ARG A 622 -35.69 22.88 -1.41
N SER A 623 -35.02 22.67 -2.55
CA SER A 623 -35.64 22.13 -3.76
C SER A 623 -35.53 20.61 -3.87
N TRP A 624 -34.76 19.95 -3.01
CA TRP A 624 -34.50 18.51 -3.09
C TRP A 624 -35.79 17.69 -3.03
N ALA A 625 -36.67 17.95 -2.04
CA ALA A 625 -37.96 17.27 -1.91
C ALA A 625 -38.79 17.38 -3.20
N ARG A 626 -38.85 18.58 -3.81
CA ARG A 626 -39.57 18.80 -5.06
C ARG A 626 -39.00 17.97 -6.21
N VAL A 627 -37.68 17.88 -6.33
CA VAL A 627 -37.03 17.03 -7.34
C VAL A 627 -37.30 15.56 -7.06
N ALA A 628 -37.19 15.13 -5.81
CA ALA A 628 -37.41 13.74 -5.43
C ALA A 628 -38.83 13.28 -5.70
N LEU A 629 -39.81 14.09 -5.33
CA LEU A 629 -41.24 13.83 -5.57
C LEU A 629 -41.56 13.80 -7.08
N SER A 630 -40.85 14.59 -7.90
CA SER A 630 -41.08 14.64 -9.36
C SER A 630 -40.80 13.32 -10.09
N PHE A 631 -40.08 12.38 -9.47
CA PHE A 631 -39.90 11.04 -10.03
C PHE A 631 -41.19 10.20 -9.95
N PHE A 632 -42.07 10.49 -9.00
CA PHE A 632 -43.19 9.63 -8.64
C PHE A 632 -44.54 10.21 -9.05
N GLN A 633 -45.56 9.35 -9.12
CA GLN A 633 -46.96 9.74 -9.36
C GLN A 633 -47.53 10.52 -8.17
N GLU A 634 -48.52 11.37 -8.41
CA GLU A 634 -49.14 12.26 -7.41
C GLU A 634 -49.60 11.52 -6.14
N GLU A 635 -50.21 10.35 -6.28
CA GLU A 635 -50.62 9.52 -5.14
C GLU A 635 -49.44 9.15 -4.22
N PHE A 636 -48.31 8.76 -4.81
CA PHE A 636 -47.11 8.43 -4.06
C PHE A 636 -46.50 9.67 -3.38
N GLN A 637 -46.62 10.84 -4.02
CA GLN A 637 -46.12 12.09 -3.46
C GLN A 637 -46.87 12.43 -2.16
N HIS A 638 -48.21 12.37 -2.19
CA HIS A 638 -49.03 12.61 -0.99
C HIS A 638 -48.75 11.61 0.12
N LEU A 639 -48.69 10.31 -0.21
CA LEU A 639 -48.34 9.28 0.77
C LEU A 639 -46.93 9.50 1.35
N THR A 640 -46.00 10.03 0.55
CA THR A 640 -44.65 10.35 1.03
C THR A 640 -44.66 11.46 2.06
N GLU A 641 -45.41 12.54 1.82
CA GLU A 641 -45.54 13.64 2.78
C GLU A 641 -46.09 13.16 4.13
N ASP A 642 -47.15 12.35 4.10
CA ASP A 642 -47.72 11.75 5.31
C ASP A 642 -46.72 10.83 6.02
N ARG A 643 -46.00 9.99 5.26
CA ARG A 643 -44.97 9.10 5.81
C ARG A 643 -43.81 9.89 6.43
N VAL A 644 -43.41 11.02 5.87
CA VAL A 644 -42.37 11.88 6.47
C VAL A 644 -42.85 12.42 7.82
N LYS A 645 -44.09 12.93 7.90
CA LYS A 645 -44.68 13.41 9.16
C LYS A 645 -44.75 12.30 10.22
N LEU A 646 -45.20 11.10 9.83
CA LEU A 646 -45.23 9.93 10.71
C LEU A 646 -43.82 9.51 11.15
N PHE A 647 -42.85 9.48 10.24
CA PHE A 647 -41.47 9.12 10.54
C PHE A 647 -40.84 10.13 11.50
N CYS A 648 -41.02 11.43 11.28
CA CYS A 648 -40.50 12.48 12.18
C CYS A 648 -41.18 12.46 13.55
N THR A 649 -42.45 12.05 13.63
CA THR A 649 -43.14 11.84 14.90
C THR A 649 -42.55 10.68 15.69
N ALA A 650 -42.22 9.58 15.00
CA ALA A 650 -41.59 8.41 15.62
C ALA A 650 -40.09 8.63 15.94
N PHE A 651 -39.40 9.44 15.14
CA PHE A 651 -37.95 9.67 15.21
C PHE A 651 -37.65 11.17 15.14
N ALA A 652 -37.83 11.85 16.28
CA ALA A 652 -37.64 13.29 16.39
C ALA A 652 -36.22 13.75 16.02
N ASP A 653 -35.21 12.88 16.15
CA ASP A 653 -33.82 13.16 15.78
C ASP A 653 -33.60 13.35 14.27
N CYS A 654 -34.52 12.86 13.43
CA CYS A 654 -34.44 13.02 11.97
C CYS A 654 -35.26 14.20 11.44
N ARG A 655 -35.96 14.94 12.31
CA ARG A 655 -36.90 15.99 11.91
C ARG A 655 -36.21 17.12 11.15
N ASP A 656 -35.10 17.61 11.69
CA ASP A 656 -34.33 18.70 11.09
C ASP A 656 -33.71 18.30 9.75
N ASP A 657 -33.36 17.01 9.61
CA ASP A 657 -32.80 16.45 8.38
C ASP A 657 -33.85 16.47 7.25
N TRP A 658 -35.06 15.97 7.50
CA TRP A 658 -36.16 16.00 6.51
C TRP A 658 -36.61 17.43 6.18
N TYR A 659 -36.63 18.33 7.17
CA TYR A 659 -36.95 19.73 6.95
C TYR A 659 -35.92 20.42 6.04
N GLN A 660 -34.63 20.13 6.21
CA GLN A 660 -33.57 20.65 5.34
C GLN A 660 -33.72 20.18 3.89
N LEU A 661 -34.23 18.96 3.65
CA LEU A 661 -34.55 18.49 2.30
C LEU A 661 -35.74 19.22 1.66
N GLY A 662 -36.51 19.99 2.44
CA GLY A 662 -37.66 20.76 1.98
C GLY A 662 -39.01 20.09 2.19
N PHE A 663 -39.10 19.06 3.05
CA PHE A 663 -40.38 18.45 3.43
C PHE A 663 -41.04 19.19 4.61
N GLU A 664 -42.37 19.12 4.67
CA GLU A 664 -43.13 19.50 5.85
C GLU A 664 -43.06 18.38 6.90
N VAL A 665 -42.63 18.74 8.11
CA VAL A 665 -42.34 17.79 9.21
C VAL A 665 -43.24 17.98 10.42
N ALA A 666 -44.38 18.66 10.25
CA ALA A 666 -45.37 18.96 11.29
C ALA A 666 -46.77 18.59 10.83
#